data_AF-A0A413PHN4-F1
#
_entry.id   AF-A0A413PHN4-F1
#
_cell.length_a   1.000
_cell.length_b   1.000
_cell.length_c   1.000
_cell.angle_alpha   90.00
_cell.angle_beta   90.00
_cell.angle_gamma   90.00
#
_symmetry.space_group_name_H-M   'P 1'
#
loop_
_entity.id
_entity.type
_entity.pdbx_description
1 polymer ?
#
loop_
_entity_poly.entity_id
_entity_poly.type
_entity_poly.pdbx_seq_one_letter_code
_entity_poly.pdbx_strand_id
1 'polypeptide(L)'
;MENNKIKDKIDELVESLNRASKAYYNGTDEIMPNYEWDAMFDELTQLEKETGYIRHDSPTQNAGYEAEAGNREPHEYPALSLAKTKSIEELKKWAGDMPIWLSWKLDGLTLVLTYDGGRLVKILTRGNGTVGSNITFLQDAISGFPKEIPYKGHMVVRGEATISYTDFKLLNDTIEDDDEKYANPRNLASGTLNLDDVEEVKRRHVVFYAFTLVHIDDDIISWGDRMSYLSDMKFNVVKREATDAAGLDEAVKRWTRDVESGRMDVPVDGLVICYDDTAYAAGGSVTGHHATRAGFAFKWQDEAVDTRLRYIEWSCAVSTISPVAVFEPVQIEGTTVSRASLCNLTEIERLGVGKECTLSVIKANKIIPKCIAVKDAVGAVEIPKECPVCHHPTRIFVSKNSGVKTLHCTNPDCTAKNVKKFSRFVSKSGMDIDGLSVQTMLKFINEGFIKQFPDIYHLPEHFDKISSMEGFGEKSCMNMQTAIEKSRHVHPVNLIFALCIPLIGTDAGKKIVNAIGFDGFADRMRNATDFVDIDGIGQEKSGSILEWYANPKNSAMFEALIKELDIEKVDIKDMSEGSLNGKTFVITGDVHDFANRSEFKAYVESQGGKVTGSVSKKTDYLVNNDTESTSSKNKKAKELGIPIISEDTFIEMFGR
;
A
#
# COMPACT_ATOMS: atom_id res chain seq x y z
N MET A 1 -25.86 -16.54 -43.61
CA MET A 1 -24.94 -15.37 -43.52
C MET A 1 -25.04 -14.68 -42.16
N GLU A 2 -26.23 -14.50 -41.59
CA GLU A 2 -26.42 -13.95 -40.23
C GLU A 2 -25.76 -14.79 -39.13
N ASN A 3 -25.93 -16.12 -39.14
CA ASN A 3 -25.29 -17.02 -38.15
C ASN A 3 -23.75 -17.03 -38.17
N ASN A 4 -23.09 -16.68 -39.29
CA ASN A 4 -21.63 -16.59 -39.30
C ASN A 4 -21.16 -15.26 -38.68
N LYS A 5 -21.84 -14.14 -38.97
CA LYS A 5 -21.54 -12.85 -38.32
C LYS A 5 -21.74 -12.90 -36.81
N ILE A 6 -22.75 -13.63 -36.32
CA ILE A 6 -22.99 -13.78 -34.89
C ILE A 6 -21.90 -14.64 -34.24
N LYS A 7 -21.41 -15.69 -34.91
CA LYS A 7 -20.28 -16.49 -34.44
C LYS A 7 -18.98 -15.70 -34.40
N ASP A 8 -18.68 -14.94 -35.45
CA ASP A 8 -17.50 -14.06 -35.50
C ASP A 8 -17.54 -13.04 -34.35
N LYS A 9 -18.73 -12.49 -34.05
CA LYS A 9 -18.95 -11.59 -32.91
C LYS A 9 -18.75 -12.29 -31.56
N ILE A 10 -19.23 -13.52 -31.39
CA ILE A 10 -18.97 -14.33 -30.18
C ILE A 10 -17.46 -14.56 -30.03
N ASP A 11 -16.76 -14.88 -31.12
CA ASP A 11 -15.32 -15.13 -31.09
C ASP A 11 -14.51 -13.85 -30.72
N GLU A 12 -14.89 -12.69 -31.26
CA GLU A 12 -14.30 -11.38 -30.91
C GLU A 12 -14.55 -10.98 -29.45
N LEU A 13 -15.76 -11.23 -28.93
CA LEU A 13 -16.12 -10.98 -27.54
C LEU A 13 -15.31 -11.87 -26.59
N VAL A 14 -15.21 -13.16 -26.89
CA VAL A 14 -14.42 -14.11 -26.06
C VAL A 14 -12.93 -13.71 -26.05
N GLU A 15 -12.33 -13.36 -27.20
CA GLU A 15 -10.93 -12.93 -27.23
C GLU A 15 -10.69 -11.65 -26.43
N SER A 16 -11.56 -10.66 -26.56
CA SER A 16 -11.45 -9.38 -25.87
C SER A 16 -11.61 -9.55 -24.36
N LEU A 17 -12.62 -10.30 -23.92
CA LEU A 17 -12.87 -10.60 -22.51
C LEU A 17 -11.75 -11.43 -21.89
N ASN A 18 -11.19 -12.40 -22.60
CA ASN A 18 -10.05 -13.20 -22.11
C ASN A 18 -8.78 -12.37 -22.02
N ARG A 19 -8.51 -11.48 -22.98
CA ARG A 19 -7.37 -10.57 -22.95
C ARG A 19 -7.47 -9.58 -21.79
N ALA A 20 -8.64 -8.97 -21.61
CA ALA A 20 -8.92 -8.08 -20.48
C ALA A 20 -8.81 -8.83 -19.13
N SER A 21 -9.38 -10.04 -19.03
CA SER A 21 -9.26 -10.88 -17.84
C SER A 21 -7.81 -11.23 -17.54
N LYS A 22 -7.02 -11.61 -18.56
CA LYS A 22 -5.59 -11.92 -18.41
C LYS A 22 -4.83 -10.72 -17.83
N ALA A 23 -5.10 -9.52 -18.34
CA ALA A 23 -4.46 -8.33 -17.84
C ALA A 23 -4.86 -7.99 -16.40
N TYR A 24 -6.16 -8.11 -16.11
CA TYR A 24 -6.74 -7.89 -14.79
C TYR A 24 -6.18 -8.87 -13.73
N TYR A 25 -6.16 -10.18 -14.01
CA TYR A 25 -5.71 -11.18 -13.05
C TYR A 25 -4.19 -11.20 -12.85
N ASN A 26 -3.40 -10.89 -13.88
CA ASN A 26 -1.93 -10.84 -13.78
C ASN A 26 -1.41 -9.50 -13.23
N GLY A 27 -2.28 -8.54 -12.92
CA GLY A 27 -1.90 -7.24 -12.38
C GLY A 27 -1.14 -6.37 -13.38
N THR A 28 -1.35 -6.55 -14.68
CA THR A 28 -0.83 -5.64 -15.72
C THR A 28 -1.83 -4.52 -15.99
N ASP A 29 -1.52 -3.61 -16.92
CA ASP A 29 -2.41 -2.50 -17.32
C ASP A 29 -3.84 -2.95 -17.62
N GLU A 30 -4.82 -2.28 -17.03
CA GLU A 30 -6.24 -2.54 -17.24
C GLU A 30 -6.62 -2.18 -18.68
N ILE A 31 -6.75 -3.19 -19.54
CA ILE A 31 -7.08 -3.04 -20.97
C ILE A 31 -8.53 -2.55 -21.16
N MET A 32 -9.39 -2.81 -20.17
CA MET A 32 -10.82 -2.54 -20.23
C MET A 32 -11.37 -2.31 -18.82
N PRO A 33 -12.13 -1.22 -18.58
CA PRO A 33 -12.82 -0.99 -17.33
C PRO A 33 -13.77 -2.14 -16.96
N ASN A 34 -13.90 -2.44 -15.66
CA ASN A 34 -14.85 -3.44 -15.15
C ASN A 34 -16.29 -3.30 -15.68
N TYR A 35 -16.80 -2.09 -15.86
CA TYR A 35 -18.18 -1.87 -16.35
C TYR A 35 -18.35 -2.32 -17.81
N GLU A 36 -17.32 -2.09 -18.63
CA GLU A 36 -17.31 -2.44 -20.05
C GLU A 36 -17.13 -3.95 -20.20
N TRP A 37 -16.29 -4.53 -19.34
CA TRP A 37 -16.15 -5.97 -19.23
C TRP A 37 -17.47 -6.65 -18.83
N ASP A 38 -18.15 -6.16 -17.78
CA ASP A 38 -19.43 -6.71 -17.34
C ASP A 38 -20.48 -6.60 -18.46
N ALA A 39 -20.55 -5.46 -19.17
CA ALA A 39 -21.49 -5.28 -20.30
C ALA A 39 -21.20 -6.24 -21.47
N MET A 40 -19.93 -6.41 -21.85
CA MET A 40 -19.52 -7.35 -22.90
C MET A 40 -19.75 -8.80 -22.49
N PHE A 41 -19.57 -9.13 -21.21
CA PHE A 41 -19.84 -10.45 -20.67
C PHE A 41 -21.34 -10.77 -20.66
N ASP A 42 -22.19 -9.80 -20.29
CA ASP A 42 -23.65 -9.94 -20.35
C ASP A 42 -24.12 -10.16 -21.80
N GLU A 43 -23.57 -9.39 -22.75
CA GLU A 43 -23.83 -9.56 -24.18
C GLU A 43 -23.41 -10.95 -24.68
N LEU A 44 -22.19 -11.39 -24.34
CA LEU A 44 -21.70 -12.74 -24.69
C LEU A 44 -22.63 -13.82 -24.12
N THR A 45 -23.01 -13.71 -22.84
CA THR A 45 -23.89 -14.68 -22.16
C THR A 45 -25.25 -14.79 -22.86
N GLN A 46 -25.81 -13.65 -23.28
CA GLN A 46 -27.07 -13.63 -24.01
C GLN A 46 -26.93 -14.27 -25.40
N LEU A 47 -25.87 -13.94 -26.14
CA LEU A 47 -25.60 -14.50 -27.47
C LEU A 47 -25.33 -16.00 -27.44
N GLU A 48 -24.58 -16.50 -26.46
CA GLU A 48 -24.33 -17.93 -26.27
C GLU A 48 -25.62 -18.69 -25.95
N LYS A 49 -26.51 -18.10 -25.15
CA LYS A 49 -27.81 -18.68 -24.81
C LYS A 49 -28.77 -18.70 -26.01
N GLU A 50 -28.79 -17.65 -26.82
CA GLU A 50 -29.65 -17.55 -28.01
C GLU A 50 -29.18 -18.46 -29.16
N THR A 51 -27.86 -18.63 -29.31
CA THR A 51 -27.28 -19.36 -30.45
C THR A 51 -26.90 -20.81 -30.14
N GLY A 52 -26.66 -21.15 -28.88
CA GLY A 52 -26.12 -22.44 -28.45
C GLY A 52 -24.67 -22.70 -28.87
N TYR A 53 -23.99 -21.71 -29.46
CA TYR A 53 -22.56 -21.79 -29.79
C TYR A 53 -21.74 -21.23 -28.62
N ILE A 54 -21.04 -22.12 -27.91
CA ILE A 54 -20.18 -21.78 -26.78
C ILE A 54 -18.75 -22.22 -27.13
N ARG A 55 -17.81 -21.29 -27.07
CA ARG A 55 -16.39 -21.57 -27.30
C ARG A 55 -15.78 -22.24 -26.08
N HIS A 56 -14.85 -23.17 -26.27
CA HIS A 56 -14.26 -23.96 -25.16
C HIS A 56 -13.52 -23.10 -24.12
N ASP A 57 -12.86 -22.03 -24.57
CA ASP A 57 -12.16 -21.06 -23.72
C ASP A 57 -13.03 -19.86 -23.34
N SER A 58 -14.35 -19.95 -23.53
CA SER A 58 -15.26 -18.85 -23.20
C SER A 58 -15.15 -18.49 -21.71
N PRO A 59 -15.08 -17.20 -21.33
CA PRO A 59 -15.08 -16.79 -19.93
C PRO A 59 -16.40 -17.13 -19.22
N THR A 60 -17.49 -17.40 -19.95
CA THR A 60 -18.72 -17.96 -19.37
C THR A 60 -18.55 -19.42 -18.94
N GLN A 61 -17.47 -20.06 -19.40
CA GLN A 61 -17.08 -21.44 -19.16
C GLN A 61 -15.81 -21.59 -18.28
N ASN A 62 -15.22 -20.53 -17.69
CA ASN A 62 -14.13 -20.67 -16.70
C ASN A 62 -14.25 -19.72 -15.47
N ALA A 63 -13.86 -20.20 -14.27
CA ALA A 63 -13.89 -19.46 -13.01
C ALA A 63 -12.53 -18.79 -12.71
N GLY A 64 -12.11 -17.83 -13.54
CA GLY A 64 -10.83 -17.12 -13.37
C GLY A 64 -9.82 -17.43 -14.47
N TYR A 65 -8.54 -17.15 -14.21
CA TYR A 65 -7.45 -17.23 -15.18
C TYR A 65 -6.37 -18.26 -14.80
N GLU A 66 -5.77 -18.90 -15.80
CA GLU A 66 -4.63 -19.83 -15.65
C GLU A 66 -3.29 -19.09 -15.82
N ALA A 67 -2.56 -18.85 -14.73
CA ALA A 67 -1.23 -18.21 -14.74
C ALA A 67 -0.08 -19.23 -14.69
N GLU A 68 0.92 -19.14 -15.59
CA GLU A 68 1.96 -20.17 -15.82
C GLU A 68 3.13 -20.29 -14.82
N ALA A 69 3.22 -19.50 -13.75
CA ALA A 69 4.37 -19.52 -12.84
C ALA A 69 3.98 -19.67 -11.36
N GLY A 70 4.50 -20.71 -10.69
CA GLY A 70 4.35 -20.95 -9.25
C GLY A 70 4.25 -22.44 -8.88
N ASN A 71 4.49 -22.77 -7.61
CA ASN A 71 4.24 -24.11 -7.06
C ASN A 71 2.72 -24.31 -6.92
N ARG A 72 2.09 -24.82 -7.97
CA ARG A 72 0.64 -24.95 -8.10
C ARG A 72 0.13 -26.19 -7.37
N GLU A 73 -0.97 -26.04 -6.64
CA GLU A 73 -1.60 -27.12 -5.91
C GLU A 73 -3.13 -27.12 -6.11
N PRO A 74 -3.75 -28.32 -6.16
CA PRO A 74 -5.20 -28.43 -6.27
C PRO A 74 -5.87 -27.96 -4.98
N HIS A 75 -7.02 -27.31 -5.12
CA HIS A 75 -7.91 -27.03 -4.01
C HIS A 75 -8.65 -28.30 -3.61
N GLU A 76 -8.69 -28.59 -2.31
CA GLU A 76 -9.48 -29.70 -1.76
C GLU A 76 -10.98 -29.52 -2.02
N TYR A 77 -11.44 -28.27 -1.91
CA TYR A 77 -12.80 -27.84 -2.23
C TYR A 77 -12.73 -26.82 -3.37
N PRO A 78 -13.44 -26.99 -4.49
CA PRO A 78 -13.44 -26.02 -5.59
C PRO A 78 -13.92 -24.62 -5.15
N ALA A 79 -13.20 -23.58 -5.56
CA ALA A 79 -13.51 -22.18 -5.30
C ALA A 79 -14.26 -21.57 -6.50
N LEU A 80 -15.57 -21.83 -6.55
CA LEU A 80 -16.48 -21.33 -7.58
C LEU A 80 -16.82 -19.84 -7.39
N SER A 81 -17.24 -19.18 -8.45
CA SER A 81 -17.69 -17.78 -8.41
C SER A 81 -19.15 -17.68 -7.97
N LEU A 82 -19.60 -16.50 -7.55
CA LEU A 82 -21.01 -16.23 -7.22
C LEU A 82 -21.77 -15.65 -8.42
N ALA A 83 -23.06 -15.98 -8.53
CA ALA A 83 -23.95 -15.32 -9.49
C ALA A 83 -24.12 -13.84 -9.11
N LYS A 84 -24.19 -12.94 -10.10
CA LYS A 84 -24.29 -11.50 -9.88
C LYS A 84 -25.73 -11.02 -10.07
N THR A 85 -26.17 -10.05 -9.28
CA THR A 85 -27.43 -9.33 -9.51
C THR A 85 -27.33 -7.88 -9.04
N LYS A 86 -28.18 -7.02 -9.61
CA LYS A 86 -28.42 -5.64 -9.14
C LYS A 86 -29.85 -5.48 -8.60
N SER A 87 -30.65 -6.55 -8.60
CA SER A 87 -32.07 -6.52 -8.26
C SER A 87 -32.33 -7.10 -6.88
N ILE A 88 -32.84 -6.27 -5.96
CA ILE A 88 -33.26 -6.73 -4.63
C ILE A 88 -34.44 -7.70 -4.75
N GLU A 89 -35.36 -7.49 -5.69
CA GLU A 89 -36.52 -8.37 -5.90
C GLU A 89 -36.10 -9.79 -6.36
N GLU A 90 -35.04 -9.90 -7.16
CA GLU A 90 -34.48 -11.20 -7.53
C GLU A 90 -33.91 -11.93 -6.31
N LEU A 91 -33.20 -11.21 -5.43
CA LEU A 91 -32.66 -11.77 -4.19
C LEU A 91 -33.77 -12.22 -3.23
N LYS A 92 -34.85 -11.45 -3.08
CA LYS A 92 -36.01 -11.85 -2.27
C LYS A 92 -36.64 -13.13 -2.79
N LYS A 93 -36.86 -13.20 -4.11
CA LYS A 93 -37.42 -14.39 -4.75
C LYS A 93 -36.52 -15.60 -4.59
N TRP A 94 -35.20 -15.41 -4.68
CA TRP A 94 -34.24 -16.47 -4.44
C TRP A 94 -34.28 -16.94 -2.99
N ALA A 95 -34.22 -16.02 -2.02
CA ALA A 95 -34.21 -16.33 -0.60
C ALA A 95 -35.49 -17.06 -0.13
N GLY A 96 -36.66 -16.67 -0.66
CA GLY A 96 -37.95 -17.20 -0.22
C GLY A 96 -38.15 -16.96 1.28
N ASP A 97 -38.57 -18.00 2.01
CA ASP A 97 -38.79 -17.95 3.46
C ASP A 97 -37.55 -18.35 4.28
N MET A 98 -36.41 -18.57 3.63
CA MET A 98 -35.20 -19.05 4.30
C MET A 98 -34.43 -17.90 4.98
N PRO A 99 -33.82 -18.14 6.16
CA PRO A 99 -32.86 -17.21 6.75
C PRO A 99 -31.64 -17.03 5.86
N ILE A 100 -31.20 -15.78 5.71
CA ILE A 100 -30.06 -15.39 4.89
C ILE A 100 -29.12 -14.47 5.67
N TRP A 101 -27.88 -14.38 5.19
CA TRP A 101 -26.88 -13.44 5.68
C TRP A 101 -26.46 -12.50 4.58
N LEU A 102 -26.26 -11.23 4.95
CA LEU A 102 -25.54 -10.24 4.17
C LEU A 102 -24.12 -10.10 4.71
N SER A 103 -23.13 -9.99 3.83
CA SER A 103 -21.76 -9.58 4.19
C SER A 103 -21.17 -8.65 3.13
N TRP A 104 -20.05 -7.98 3.45
CA TRP A 104 -19.34 -7.21 2.44
C TRP A 104 -18.81 -8.14 1.35
N LYS A 105 -18.95 -7.71 0.09
CA LYS A 105 -18.18 -8.27 -1.02
C LYS A 105 -16.89 -7.47 -1.13
N LEU A 106 -15.83 -8.01 -0.53
CA LEU A 106 -14.52 -7.39 -0.56
C LEU A 106 -13.91 -7.50 -1.96
N ASP A 107 -13.16 -6.48 -2.37
CA ASP A 107 -12.50 -6.44 -3.67
C ASP A 107 -10.97 -6.62 -3.52
N GLY A 108 -10.52 -7.87 -3.55
CA GLY A 108 -9.11 -8.22 -3.38
C GLY A 108 -8.72 -9.51 -4.11
N LEU A 109 -7.87 -10.32 -3.48
CA LEU A 109 -7.52 -11.66 -3.96
C LEU A 109 -8.02 -12.73 -2.99
N THR A 110 -8.88 -13.63 -3.46
CA THR A 110 -9.33 -14.75 -2.64
C THR A 110 -8.18 -15.68 -2.30
N LEU A 111 -8.02 -15.97 -1.00
CA LEU A 111 -7.08 -16.95 -0.46
C LEU A 111 -7.84 -18.09 0.23
N VAL A 112 -7.24 -19.29 0.18
CA VAL A 112 -7.69 -20.50 0.86
C VAL A 112 -6.63 -20.88 1.88
N LEU A 113 -6.99 -20.85 3.16
CA LEU A 113 -6.12 -21.23 4.27
C LEU A 113 -6.52 -22.60 4.79
N THR A 114 -5.53 -23.45 5.01
CA THR A 114 -5.73 -24.81 5.54
C THR A 114 -4.99 -24.94 6.87
N TYR A 115 -5.69 -25.45 7.87
CA TYR A 115 -5.13 -25.74 9.19
C TYR A 115 -5.24 -27.22 9.49
N ASP A 116 -4.16 -27.79 10.03
CA ASP A 116 -4.09 -29.16 10.52
C ASP A 116 -3.41 -29.19 11.89
N GLY A 117 -3.95 -29.93 12.85
CA GLY A 117 -3.36 -29.99 14.19
C GLY A 117 -3.31 -28.63 14.91
N GLY A 118 -4.15 -27.69 14.46
CA GLY A 118 -4.20 -26.32 14.94
C GLY A 118 -3.03 -25.43 14.49
N ARG A 119 -2.36 -25.77 13.39
CA ARG A 119 -1.36 -24.90 12.75
C ARG A 119 -1.76 -24.61 11.32
N LEU A 120 -1.48 -23.41 10.85
CA LEU A 120 -1.59 -23.05 9.45
C LEU A 120 -0.56 -23.87 8.65
N VAL A 121 -1.05 -24.73 7.76
CA VAL A 121 -0.20 -25.58 6.93
C VAL A 121 -0.11 -25.09 5.48
N LYS A 122 -1.13 -24.36 5.02
CA LYS A 122 -1.21 -23.94 3.61
C LYS A 122 -1.96 -22.63 3.42
N ILE A 123 -1.46 -21.81 2.49
CA ILE A 123 -2.14 -20.66 1.90
C ILE A 123 -2.10 -20.82 0.39
N LEU A 124 -3.26 -20.96 -0.25
CA LEU A 124 -3.40 -21.02 -1.71
C LEU A 124 -4.12 -19.78 -2.25
N THR A 125 -3.68 -19.25 -3.38
CA THR A 125 -4.48 -18.29 -4.17
C THR A 125 -5.63 -19.00 -4.88
N ARG A 126 -6.66 -18.28 -5.33
CA ARG A 126 -7.79 -18.91 -6.06
C ARG A 126 -7.38 -19.62 -7.36
N GLY A 127 -6.51 -18.98 -8.15
CA GLY A 127 -6.20 -19.42 -9.52
C GLY A 127 -7.45 -19.57 -10.39
N ASN A 128 -7.61 -20.74 -11.02
CA ASN A 128 -8.76 -21.08 -11.86
C ASN A 128 -9.95 -21.68 -11.05
N GLY A 129 -9.89 -21.61 -9.72
CA GLY A 129 -10.91 -22.16 -8.83
C GLY A 129 -10.73 -23.64 -8.49
N THR A 130 -9.93 -24.39 -9.27
CA THR A 130 -9.60 -25.80 -8.98
C THR A 130 -8.14 -26.00 -8.59
N VAL A 131 -7.25 -25.12 -9.07
CA VAL A 131 -5.82 -25.10 -8.77
C VAL A 131 -5.41 -23.67 -8.43
N GLY A 132 -4.65 -23.53 -7.34
CA GLY A 132 -4.11 -22.28 -6.84
C GLY A 132 -2.59 -22.30 -6.72
N SER A 133 -1.97 -21.13 -6.59
CA SER A 133 -0.53 -21.03 -6.27
C SER A 133 -0.33 -21.12 -4.77
N ASN A 134 0.62 -21.95 -4.31
CA ASN A 134 0.99 -22.02 -2.90
C ASN A 134 1.89 -20.83 -2.52
N ILE A 135 1.36 -19.97 -1.65
CA ILE A 135 2.02 -18.77 -1.13
C ILE A 135 2.21 -18.83 0.39
N THR A 136 2.29 -20.02 0.96
CA THR A 136 2.44 -20.23 2.42
C THR A 136 3.67 -19.54 3.00
N PHE A 137 4.72 -19.35 2.19
CA PHE A 137 5.91 -18.60 2.58
C PHE A 137 5.64 -17.12 2.91
N LEU A 138 4.51 -16.56 2.45
CA LEU A 138 4.07 -15.19 2.75
C LEU A 138 3.26 -15.08 4.06
N GLN A 139 3.11 -16.16 4.84
CA GLN A 139 2.30 -16.17 6.08
C GLN A 139 2.69 -15.10 7.11
N ASP A 140 3.94 -14.63 7.11
CA ASP A 140 4.43 -13.60 8.02
C ASP A 140 4.19 -12.17 7.51
N ALA A 141 3.84 -12.03 6.23
CA ALA A 141 3.61 -10.75 5.56
C ALA A 141 2.13 -10.40 5.42
N ILE A 142 1.24 -11.40 5.49
CA ILE A 142 -0.22 -11.21 5.42
C ILE A 142 -0.79 -11.19 6.84
N SER A 143 -1.59 -10.18 7.15
CA SER A 143 -2.27 -10.04 8.45
C SER A 143 -3.72 -10.49 8.38
N GLY A 144 -4.39 -10.64 9.54
CA GLY A 144 -5.84 -10.91 9.60
C GLY A 144 -6.25 -12.36 9.83
N PHE A 145 -5.29 -13.26 10.04
CA PHE A 145 -5.54 -14.63 10.52
C PHE A 145 -4.46 -15.07 11.53
N PRO A 146 -4.80 -15.96 12.47
CA PRO A 146 -3.83 -16.55 13.39
C PRO A 146 -3.00 -17.66 12.71
N LYS A 147 -1.73 -17.83 13.08
CA LYS A 147 -0.92 -18.97 12.56
C LYS A 147 -1.17 -20.27 13.33
N GLU A 148 -1.64 -20.14 14.56
CA GLU A 148 -2.02 -21.25 15.42
C GLU A 148 -3.42 -21.03 15.97
N ILE A 149 -4.22 -22.10 15.98
CA ILE A 149 -5.59 -22.09 16.48
C ILE A 149 -5.80 -23.18 17.54
N PRO A 150 -6.79 -23.00 18.44
CA PRO A 150 -7.11 -24.00 19.46
C PRO A 150 -7.58 -25.33 18.87
N TYR A 151 -8.36 -25.29 17.79
CA TYR A 151 -8.90 -26.48 17.13
C TYR A 151 -7.81 -27.34 16.51
N LYS A 152 -7.88 -28.66 16.72
CA LYS A 152 -6.80 -29.61 16.35
C LYS A 152 -7.14 -30.52 15.18
N GLY A 153 -8.37 -30.46 14.66
CA GLY A 153 -8.75 -31.19 13.45
C GLY A 153 -8.31 -30.48 12.18
N HIS A 154 -8.89 -30.90 11.06
CA HIS A 154 -8.70 -30.31 9.74
C HIS A 154 -9.71 -29.17 9.53
N MET A 155 -9.23 -28.02 9.06
CA MET A 155 -10.06 -26.83 8.85
C MET A 155 -9.64 -26.06 7.59
N VAL A 156 -10.61 -25.71 6.74
CA VAL A 156 -10.39 -24.93 5.52
C VAL A 156 -11.19 -23.64 5.57
N VAL A 157 -10.50 -22.51 5.49
CA VAL A 157 -11.08 -21.17 5.54
C VAL A 157 -10.82 -20.44 4.23
N ARG A 158 -11.83 -19.73 3.73
CA ARG A 158 -11.67 -18.79 2.62
C ARG A 158 -11.92 -17.37 3.07
N GLY A 159 -11.17 -16.48 2.47
CA GLY A 159 -11.28 -15.06 2.71
C GLY A 159 -10.68 -14.27 1.56
N GLU A 160 -10.83 -12.95 1.64
CA GLU A 160 -10.29 -12.03 0.66
C GLU A 160 -9.09 -11.31 1.26
N ALA A 161 -7.95 -11.35 0.59
CA ALA A 161 -6.78 -10.54 0.89
C ALA A 161 -6.91 -9.19 0.18
N THR A 162 -6.90 -8.11 0.95
CA THR A 162 -7.16 -6.75 0.49
C THR A 162 -6.03 -5.82 0.88
N ILE A 163 -5.91 -4.71 0.15
CA ILE A 163 -5.09 -3.56 0.52
C ILE A 163 -6.04 -2.37 0.62
N SER A 164 -5.91 -1.57 1.69
CA SER A 164 -6.83 -0.45 1.92
C SER A 164 -6.75 0.60 0.80
N TYR A 165 -7.80 1.40 0.61
CA TYR A 165 -7.74 2.54 -0.32
C TYR A 165 -6.63 3.52 0.07
N THR A 166 -6.40 3.71 1.37
CA THR A 166 -5.33 4.53 1.92
C THR A 166 -3.95 3.99 1.52
N ASP A 167 -3.68 2.71 1.75
CA ASP A 167 -2.42 2.06 1.42
C ASP A 167 -2.21 1.99 -0.09
N PHE A 168 -3.25 1.64 -0.86
CA PHE A 168 -3.19 1.59 -2.32
C PHE A 168 -2.73 2.92 -2.91
N LYS A 169 -3.36 4.01 -2.47
CA LYS A 169 -3.02 5.35 -2.94
C LYS A 169 -1.60 5.75 -2.53
N LEU A 170 -1.21 5.46 -1.28
CA LEU A 170 0.14 5.71 -0.78
C LEU A 170 1.20 4.97 -1.62
N LEU A 171 0.97 3.69 -1.92
CA LEU A 171 1.90 2.84 -2.65
C LEU A 171 2.01 3.26 -4.11
N ASN A 172 0.88 3.51 -4.79
CA ASN A 172 0.89 4.00 -6.16
C ASN A 172 1.63 5.33 -6.31
N ASP A 173 1.50 6.24 -5.35
CA ASP A 173 2.20 7.53 -5.37
C ASP A 173 3.74 7.39 -5.26
N THR A 174 4.23 6.22 -4.82
CA THR A 174 5.67 5.94 -4.69
C THR A 174 6.31 5.35 -5.96
N ILE A 175 5.49 4.85 -6.89
CA ILE A 175 5.93 4.21 -8.13
C ILE A 175 6.29 5.30 -9.16
N GLU A 176 7.54 5.26 -9.62
CA GLU A 176 8.14 6.29 -10.49
C GLU A 176 7.79 6.11 -11.97
N ASP A 177 7.43 4.90 -12.38
CA ASP A 177 6.90 4.64 -13.72
C ASP A 177 5.38 4.56 -13.65
N ASP A 178 4.70 5.40 -14.45
CA ASP A 178 3.25 5.37 -14.52
C ASP A 178 2.72 4.09 -15.16
N ASP A 179 3.55 3.42 -15.98
CA ASP A 179 3.24 2.11 -16.58
C ASP A 179 3.33 0.97 -15.55
N GLU A 180 3.89 1.23 -14.37
CA GLU A 180 3.99 0.26 -13.27
C GLU A 180 2.96 0.55 -12.15
N LYS A 181 2.19 1.64 -12.25
CA LYS A 181 1.16 1.97 -11.26
C LYS A 181 -0.03 1.03 -11.40
N TYR A 182 -0.55 0.59 -10.26
CA TYR A 182 -1.69 -0.30 -10.23
C TYR A 182 -2.99 0.47 -10.45
N ALA A 183 -3.89 -0.02 -11.30
CA ALA A 183 -5.14 0.67 -11.60
C ALA A 183 -6.10 0.76 -10.39
N ASN A 184 -6.08 -0.25 -9.52
CA ASN A 184 -7.00 -0.36 -8.38
C ASN A 184 -6.37 -1.20 -7.24
N PRO A 185 -6.91 -1.13 -6.00
CA PRO A 185 -6.39 -1.88 -4.84
C PRO A 185 -6.32 -3.39 -5.05
N ARG A 186 -7.26 -3.96 -5.82
CA ARG A 186 -7.30 -5.39 -6.12
C ARG A 186 -6.11 -5.83 -6.96
N ASN A 187 -5.78 -5.06 -8.01
CA ASN A 187 -4.61 -5.33 -8.86
C ASN A 187 -3.32 -5.23 -8.05
N LEU A 188 -3.22 -4.24 -7.17
CA LEU A 188 -2.10 -4.13 -6.25
C LEU A 188 -2.02 -5.35 -5.32
N ALA A 189 -3.15 -5.80 -4.74
CA ALA A 189 -3.17 -6.99 -3.89
C ALA A 189 -2.75 -8.26 -4.65
N SER A 190 -3.26 -8.46 -5.87
CA SER A 190 -2.90 -9.58 -6.74
C SER A 190 -1.42 -9.56 -7.11
N GLY A 191 -0.91 -8.42 -7.59
CA GLY A 191 0.49 -8.24 -7.96
C GLY A 191 1.42 -8.42 -6.76
N THR A 192 1.01 -7.95 -5.59
CA THR A 192 1.76 -8.10 -4.34
C THR A 192 1.89 -9.55 -3.92
N LEU A 193 0.80 -10.33 -3.97
CA LEU A 193 0.80 -11.72 -3.53
C LEU A 193 1.49 -12.68 -4.51
N ASN A 194 1.89 -12.18 -5.68
CA ASN A 194 2.74 -12.88 -6.65
C ASN A 194 4.24 -12.57 -6.47
N LEU A 195 4.63 -11.74 -5.50
CA LEU A 195 6.03 -11.44 -5.21
C LEU A 195 6.66 -12.53 -4.35
N ASP A 196 7.93 -12.83 -4.63
CA ASP A 196 8.75 -13.72 -3.79
C ASP A 196 9.36 -13.00 -2.57
N ASP A 197 9.38 -11.66 -2.56
CA ASP A 197 9.95 -10.83 -1.49
C ASP A 197 8.93 -10.57 -0.36
N VAL A 198 9.09 -11.33 0.73
CA VAL A 198 8.27 -11.23 1.96
C VAL A 198 8.28 -9.81 2.55
N GLU A 199 9.41 -9.12 2.53
CA GLU A 199 9.53 -7.78 3.14
C GLU A 199 8.81 -6.73 2.30
N GLU A 200 8.80 -6.87 0.97
CA GLU A 200 8.00 -6.03 0.08
C GLU A 200 6.50 -6.28 0.28
N VAL A 201 6.06 -7.53 0.38
CA VAL A 201 4.64 -7.85 0.67
C VAL A 201 4.21 -7.24 2.00
N LYS A 202 5.08 -7.31 3.02
CA LYS A 202 4.82 -6.76 4.35
C LYS A 202 4.70 -5.24 4.32
N ARG A 203 5.54 -4.55 3.53
CA ARG A 203 5.45 -3.08 3.33
C ARG A 203 4.14 -2.64 2.68
N ARG A 204 3.48 -3.52 1.92
CA ARG A 204 2.25 -3.23 1.20
C ARG A 204 0.96 -3.49 2.01
N HIS A 205 1.10 -3.92 3.27
CA HIS A 205 0.01 -4.06 4.24
C HIS A 205 -1.20 -4.89 3.77
N VAL A 206 -0.96 -6.10 3.27
CA VAL A 206 -2.05 -7.00 2.88
C VAL A 206 -2.80 -7.51 4.13
N VAL A 207 -4.13 -7.37 4.12
CA VAL A 207 -5.02 -7.83 5.20
C VAL A 207 -6.03 -8.84 4.66
N PHE A 208 -6.05 -10.02 5.24
CA PHE A 208 -7.02 -11.07 4.97
C PHE A 208 -8.27 -10.91 5.83
N TYR A 209 -9.43 -11.10 5.22
CA TYR A 209 -10.72 -11.16 5.89
C TYR A 209 -11.44 -12.45 5.52
N ALA A 210 -11.68 -13.32 6.49
CA ALA A 210 -12.42 -14.55 6.29
C ALA A 210 -13.88 -14.26 5.93
N PHE A 211 -14.39 -14.89 4.88
CA PHE A 211 -15.79 -14.81 4.46
C PHE A 211 -16.52 -16.14 4.50
N THR A 212 -15.81 -17.28 4.63
CA THR A 212 -16.47 -18.56 4.84
C THR A 212 -15.53 -19.59 5.47
N LEU A 213 -16.06 -20.36 6.42
CA LEU A 213 -15.48 -21.62 6.87
C LEU A 213 -16.00 -22.72 5.95
N VAL A 214 -15.14 -23.19 5.04
CA VAL A 214 -15.53 -24.16 4.00
C VAL A 214 -15.71 -25.54 4.61
N HIS A 215 -14.72 -25.96 5.39
CA HIS A 215 -14.68 -27.26 6.04
C HIS A 215 -14.18 -27.14 7.46
N ILE A 216 -14.81 -27.92 8.33
CA ILE A 216 -14.34 -28.28 9.66
C ILE A 216 -14.92 -29.67 9.95
N ASP A 217 -14.20 -30.50 10.68
CA ASP A 217 -14.65 -31.88 10.94
C ASP A 217 -15.89 -31.92 11.86
N ASP A 218 -16.10 -30.86 12.65
CA ASP A 218 -17.30 -30.65 13.45
C ASP A 218 -18.48 -30.19 12.57
N ASP A 219 -19.69 -30.70 12.82
CA ASP A 219 -20.86 -30.35 12.02
C ASP A 219 -21.45 -29.00 12.47
N ILE A 220 -20.97 -27.91 11.86
CA ILE A 220 -21.55 -26.57 12.02
C ILE A 220 -22.36 -26.26 10.75
N ILE A 221 -23.69 -26.29 10.84
CA ILE A 221 -24.57 -26.09 9.67
C ILE A 221 -24.80 -24.61 9.39
N SER A 222 -25.01 -23.78 10.41
CA SER A 222 -25.28 -22.35 10.24
C SER A 222 -24.03 -21.61 9.75
N TRP A 223 -24.17 -20.83 8.67
CA TRP A 223 -23.12 -19.93 8.19
C TRP A 223 -22.80 -18.86 9.24
N GLY A 224 -23.83 -18.34 9.92
CA GLY A 224 -23.64 -17.39 11.02
C GLY A 224 -22.75 -17.93 12.13
N ASP A 225 -23.01 -19.17 12.57
CA ASP A 225 -22.24 -19.84 13.61
C ASP A 225 -20.80 -20.14 13.15
N ARG A 226 -20.64 -20.59 11.89
CA ARG A 226 -19.31 -20.76 11.27
C ARG A 226 -18.48 -19.49 11.32
N MET A 227 -19.08 -18.34 11.00
CA MET A 227 -18.38 -17.06 11.04
C MET A 227 -18.11 -16.57 12.47
N SER A 228 -18.99 -16.87 13.42
CA SER A 228 -18.76 -16.59 14.84
C SER A 228 -17.60 -17.42 15.38
N TYR A 229 -17.53 -18.69 15.00
CA TYR A 229 -16.43 -19.60 15.34
C TYR A 229 -15.07 -19.08 14.85
N LEU A 230 -14.99 -18.58 13.62
CA LEU A 230 -13.77 -17.94 13.10
C LEU A 230 -13.40 -16.67 13.89
N SER A 231 -14.38 -15.87 14.27
CA SER A 231 -14.15 -14.66 15.09
C SER A 231 -13.56 -15.01 16.46
N ASP A 232 -14.08 -16.06 17.11
CA ASP A 232 -13.60 -16.54 18.40
C ASP A 232 -12.14 -17.02 18.31
N MET A 233 -11.76 -17.60 17.17
CA MET A 233 -10.39 -17.97 16.84
C MET A 233 -9.49 -16.80 16.42
N LYS A 234 -9.97 -15.55 16.50
CA LYS A 234 -9.19 -14.33 16.17
C LYS A 234 -8.91 -14.14 14.68
N PHE A 235 -9.72 -14.71 13.80
CA PHE A 235 -9.73 -14.27 12.40
C PHE A 235 -10.38 -12.90 12.30
N ASN A 236 -9.86 -12.07 11.39
CA ASN A 236 -10.62 -10.95 10.88
C ASN A 236 -11.74 -11.52 10.03
N VAL A 237 -12.98 -11.44 10.49
CA VAL A 237 -14.15 -11.91 9.74
C VAL A 237 -14.81 -10.74 9.04
N VAL A 238 -15.36 -10.99 7.86
CA VAL A 238 -16.18 -9.97 7.16
C VAL A 238 -17.33 -9.53 8.07
N LYS A 239 -17.60 -8.21 8.06
CA LYS A 239 -18.84 -7.68 8.66
C LYS A 239 -20.00 -8.45 8.04
N ARG A 240 -21.01 -8.76 8.85
CA ARG A 240 -22.20 -9.52 8.43
C ARG A 240 -23.45 -9.11 9.20
N GLU A 241 -24.61 -9.35 8.61
CA GLU A 241 -25.93 -9.11 9.20
C GLU A 241 -26.89 -10.24 8.80
N ALA A 242 -27.59 -10.81 9.79
CA ALA A 242 -28.66 -11.78 9.53
C ALA A 242 -29.94 -11.05 9.10
N THR A 243 -30.64 -11.59 8.10
CA THR A 243 -31.93 -11.07 7.63
C THR A 243 -32.74 -12.18 6.95
N ASP A 244 -33.92 -11.83 6.47
CA ASP A 244 -34.74 -12.63 5.58
C ASP A 244 -35.15 -11.81 4.34
N ALA A 245 -35.99 -12.37 3.47
CA ALA A 245 -36.50 -11.68 2.29
C ALA A 245 -37.30 -10.41 2.62
N ALA A 246 -37.97 -10.35 3.78
CA ALA A 246 -38.77 -9.19 4.19
C ALA A 246 -37.89 -8.04 4.70
N GLY A 247 -36.80 -8.35 5.40
CA GLY A 247 -35.83 -7.38 5.93
C GLY A 247 -34.80 -6.90 4.91
N LEU A 248 -34.73 -7.54 3.73
CA LEU A 248 -33.63 -7.35 2.78
C LEU A 248 -33.49 -5.91 2.26
N ASP A 249 -34.58 -5.20 1.94
CA ASP A 249 -34.49 -3.81 1.46
C ASP A 249 -33.83 -2.90 2.50
N GLU A 250 -34.26 -3.04 3.76
CA GLU A 250 -33.76 -2.20 4.85
C GLU A 250 -32.32 -2.57 5.20
N ALA A 251 -31.95 -3.85 5.11
CA ALA A 251 -30.56 -4.30 5.24
C ALA A 251 -29.69 -3.69 4.13
N VAL A 252 -30.05 -3.86 2.85
CA VAL A 252 -29.29 -3.29 1.72
C VAL A 252 -29.17 -1.76 1.83
N LYS A 253 -30.23 -1.05 2.26
CA LYS A 253 -30.17 0.40 2.50
C LYS A 253 -29.18 0.78 3.61
N ARG A 254 -29.16 0.06 4.74
CA ARG A 254 -28.19 0.32 5.83
C ARG A 254 -26.75 0.16 5.35
N TRP A 255 -26.48 -0.92 4.62
CA TRP A 255 -25.13 -1.18 4.11
C TRP A 255 -24.72 -0.18 3.04
N THR A 256 -25.63 0.18 2.14
CA THR A 256 -25.38 1.24 1.15
C THR A 256 -24.96 2.56 1.83
N ARG A 257 -25.65 2.97 2.90
CA ARG A 257 -25.31 4.18 3.67
C ARG A 257 -23.92 4.10 4.33
N ASP A 258 -23.48 2.93 4.77
CA ASP A 258 -22.15 2.76 5.36
C ASP A 258 -21.06 3.08 4.32
N VAL A 259 -21.22 2.61 3.07
CA VAL A 259 -20.30 2.91 1.97
C VAL A 259 -20.38 4.39 1.57
N GLU A 260 -21.60 4.92 1.40
CA GLU A 260 -21.84 6.32 1.03
C GLU A 260 -21.28 7.30 2.06
N SER A 261 -21.17 6.90 3.33
CA SER A 261 -20.58 7.73 4.38
C SER A 261 -19.10 8.06 4.16
N GLY A 262 -18.43 7.40 3.21
CA GLY A 262 -17.03 7.64 2.87
C GLY A 262 -16.03 7.20 3.95
N ARG A 263 -16.50 6.48 4.97
CA ARG A 263 -15.68 6.00 6.09
C ARG A 263 -15.06 4.61 5.85
N MET A 264 -15.35 3.99 4.71
CA MET A 264 -14.83 2.67 4.38
C MET A 264 -13.49 2.77 3.67
N ASP A 265 -12.45 2.28 4.35
CA ASP A 265 -11.09 2.22 3.82
C ASP A 265 -10.76 0.85 3.19
N VAL A 266 -11.60 -0.17 3.43
CA VAL A 266 -11.44 -1.49 2.80
C VAL A 266 -12.16 -1.51 1.45
N PRO A 267 -11.52 -1.96 0.36
CA PRO A 267 -12.16 -2.06 -0.95
C PRO A 267 -13.35 -3.01 -0.92
N VAL A 268 -14.50 -2.49 -1.33
CA VAL A 268 -15.74 -3.25 -1.50
C VAL A 268 -16.34 -2.96 -2.87
N ASP A 269 -16.88 -3.99 -3.51
CA ASP A 269 -17.56 -3.86 -4.81
C ASP A 269 -19.03 -4.33 -4.77
N GLY A 270 -19.55 -4.61 -3.57
CA GLY A 270 -20.94 -4.99 -3.36
C GLY A 270 -21.19 -5.68 -2.03
N LEU A 271 -22.26 -6.48 -2.02
CA LEU A 271 -22.66 -7.35 -0.92
C LEU A 271 -22.68 -8.80 -1.38
N VAL A 272 -22.39 -9.73 -0.47
CA VAL A 272 -22.63 -11.16 -0.65
C VAL A 272 -23.86 -11.53 0.15
N ILE A 273 -24.78 -12.28 -0.47
CA ILE A 273 -25.96 -12.82 0.17
C ILE A 273 -25.89 -14.34 0.09
N CYS A 274 -25.94 -15.02 1.23
CA CYS A 274 -25.93 -16.48 1.32
C CYS A 274 -27.03 -16.99 2.25
N TYR A 275 -27.38 -18.27 2.12
CA TYR A 275 -28.26 -18.92 3.10
C TYR A 275 -27.52 -19.15 4.41
N ASP A 276 -28.26 -19.09 5.52
CA ASP A 276 -27.73 -19.55 6.79
C ASP A 276 -27.48 -21.07 6.78
N ASP A 277 -28.36 -21.85 6.17
CA ASP A 277 -28.18 -23.31 6.04
C ASP A 277 -27.13 -23.64 4.97
N THR A 278 -25.92 -23.98 5.41
CA THR A 278 -24.81 -24.34 4.50
C THR A 278 -24.99 -25.69 3.82
N ALA A 279 -25.75 -26.62 4.42
CA ALA A 279 -26.05 -27.92 3.81
C ALA A 279 -27.04 -27.75 2.65
N TYR A 280 -28.06 -26.89 2.83
CA TYR A 280 -28.97 -26.50 1.76
C TYR A 280 -28.23 -25.77 0.62
N ALA A 281 -27.33 -24.84 0.97
CA ALA A 281 -26.52 -24.10 -0.01
C ALA A 281 -25.62 -25.02 -0.84
N ALA A 282 -25.01 -26.04 -0.23
CA ALA A 282 -24.16 -27.03 -0.91
C ALA A 282 -24.93 -27.95 -1.87
N GLY A 283 -26.22 -28.18 -1.63
CA GLY A 283 -27.06 -29.05 -2.47
C GLY A 283 -27.49 -28.45 -3.82
N GLY A 284 -27.01 -27.27 -4.20
CA GLY A 284 -27.32 -26.64 -5.48
C GLY A 284 -26.60 -27.31 -6.66
N SER A 285 -27.27 -27.44 -7.81
CA SER A 285 -26.62 -27.88 -9.04
C SER A 285 -25.60 -26.83 -9.51
N VAL A 286 -24.43 -27.29 -9.97
CA VAL A 286 -23.40 -26.46 -10.59
C VAL A 286 -23.77 -26.20 -12.04
N THR A 287 -23.88 -24.93 -12.42
CA THR A 287 -24.12 -24.48 -13.80
C THR A 287 -22.93 -23.62 -14.24
N GLY A 288 -22.02 -24.18 -15.04
CA GLY A 288 -20.77 -23.50 -15.40
C GLY A 288 -19.90 -23.22 -14.17
N HIS A 289 -19.75 -21.94 -13.80
CA HIS A 289 -18.84 -21.43 -12.74
C HIS A 289 -19.53 -21.04 -11.44
N HIS A 290 -20.84 -21.28 -11.36
CA HIS A 290 -21.68 -20.90 -10.24
C HIS A 290 -22.49 -22.10 -9.76
N ALA A 291 -22.65 -22.22 -8.45
CA ALA A 291 -23.62 -23.14 -7.85
C ALA A 291 -24.92 -22.37 -7.54
N THR A 292 -26.04 -22.87 -8.05
CA THR A 292 -27.36 -22.21 -8.00
C THR A 292 -27.85 -21.81 -6.60
N ARG A 293 -27.31 -22.43 -5.55
CA ARG A 293 -27.67 -22.16 -4.14
C ARG A 293 -26.52 -21.62 -3.29
N ALA A 294 -25.33 -21.37 -3.87
CA ALA A 294 -24.15 -20.92 -3.12
C ALA A 294 -24.20 -19.44 -2.70
N GLY A 295 -25.17 -18.67 -3.20
CA GLY A 295 -25.36 -17.26 -2.87
C GLY A 295 -25.30 -16.33 -4.09
N PHE A 296 -25.46 -15.04 -3.84
CA PHE A 296 -25.40 -13.98 -4.83
C PHE A 296 -24.39 -12.89 -4.44
N ALA A 297 -23.73 -12.33 -5.44
CA ALA A 297 -23.03 -11.06 -5.37
C ALA A 297 -23.98 -9.94 -5.82
N PHE A 298 -24.47 -9.14 -4.87
CA PHE A 298 -25.24 -7.94 -5.15
C PHE A 298 -24.28 -6.78 -5.44
N LYS A 299 -24.36 -6.22 -6.65
CA LYS A 299 -23.64 -4.99 -7.01
C LYS A 299 -24.59 -3.80 -6.94
N TRP A 300 -24.11 -2.66 -6.45
CA TRP A 300 -24.90 -1.43 -6.52
C TRP A 300 -25.11 -0.97 -7.95
N GLN A 301 -26.20 -0.25 -8.17
CA GLN A 301 -26.41 0.49 -9.40
C GLN A 301 -25.69 1.85 -9.29
N ASP A 302 -24.79 2.13 -10.22
CA ASP A 302 -24.12 3.42 -10.33
C ASP A 302 -25.09 4.45 -10.93
N GLU A 303 -25.25 5.59 -10.28
CA GLU A 303 -26.02 6.71 -10.81
C GLU A 303 -25.08 7.70 -11.48
N ALA A 304 -25.24 7.87 -12.79
CA ALA A 304 -24.49 8.86 -13.56
C ALA A 304 -25.15 10.22 -13.43
N VAL A 305 -24.38 11.22 -13.00
CA VAL A 305 -24.81 12.60 -12.89
C VAL A 305 -24.01 13.45 -13.88
N ASP A 306 -24.71 14.26 -14.67
CA ASP A 306 -24.07 15.20 -15.59
C ASP A 306 -23.73 16.51 -14.86
N THR A 307 -22.53 17.03 -15.09
CA THR A 307 -22.03 18.28 -14.49
C THR A 307 -21.12 19.03 -15.45
N ARG A 308 -21.01 20.36 -15.33
CA ARG A 308 -20.14 21.17 -16.19
C ARG A 308 -18.71 21.17 -15.69
N LEU A 309 -17.76 20.89 -16.58
CA LEU A 309 -16.34 21.10 -16.32
C LEU A 309 -16.07 22.59 -16.06
N ARG A 310 -15.39 22.91 -14.96
CA ARG A 310 -14.91 24.27 -14.66
C ARG A 310 -13.50 24.46 -15.20
N TYR A 311 -12.58 23.57 -14.84
CA TYR A 311 -11.21 23.54 -15.35
C TYR A 311 -10.56 22.18 -15.07
N ILE A 312 -9.43 21.92 -15.71
CA ILE A 312 -8.57 20.77 -15.41
C ILE A 312 -7.41 21.26 -14.55
N GLU A 313 -7.31 20.72 -13.35
CA GLU A 313 -6.16 20.89 -12.48
C GLU A 313 -5.08 19.88 -12.86
N TRP A 314 -3.82 20.31 -12.83
CA TRP A 314 -2.68 19.47 -13.16
C TRP A 314 -1.89 19.22 -11.88
N SER A 315 -2.01 18.01 -11.34
CA SER A 315 -1.38 17.64 -10.07
C SER A 315 -0.04 16.95 -10.33
N CYS A 316 1.06 17.59 -9.93
CA CYS A 316 2.40 17.04 -10.06
C CYS A 316 2.71 16.09 -8.90
N ALA A 317 2.99 14.84 -9.23
CA ALA A 317 3.50 13.80 -8.34
C ALA A 317 4.99 13.54 -8.62
N VAL A 318 5.50 12.41 -8.12
CA VAL A 318 6.92 12.02 -8.26
C VAL A 318 7.29 11.76 -9.72
N SER A 319 6.46 10.98 -10.40
CA SER A 319 6.66 10.58 -11.79
C SER A 319 6.00 11.54 -12.76
N THR A 320 4.73 11.86 -12.50
CA THR A 320 3.84 12.44 -13.50
C THR A 320 3.00 13.59 -13.01
N ILE A 321 2.44 14.31 -13.98
CA ILE A 321 1.51 15.39 -13.79
C ILE A 321 0.14 14.86 -14.25
N SER A 322 -0.69 14.48 -13.28
CA SER A 322 -1.99 13.86 -13.53
C SER A 322 -3.08 14.93 -13.71
N PRO A 323 -3.94 14.79 -14.73
CA PRO A 323 -5.09 15.67 -14.89
C PRO A 323 -6.23 15.30 -13.93
N VAL A 324 -6.79 16.31 -13.27
CA VAL A 324 -7.95 16.18 -12.39
C VAL A 324 -9.03 17.13 -12.89
N ALA A 325 -10.18 16.59 -13.28
CA ALA A 325 -11.33 17.40 -13.65
C ALA A 325 -11.91 18.06 -12.40
N VAL A 326 -12.00 19.39 -12.42
CA VAL A 326 -12.74 20.17 -11.42
C VAL A 326 -14.01 20.69 -12.09
N PHE A 327 -15.17 20.32 -11.55
CA PHE A 327 -16.48 20.59 -12.15
C PHE A 327 -17.43 21.24 -11.14
N GLU A 328 -18.59 21.69 -11.62
CA GLU A 328 -19.64 22.24 -10.77
C GLU A 328 -20.07 21.18 -9.73
N PRO A 329 -20.13 21.52 -8.43
CA PRO A 329 -20.42 20.52 -7.40
C PRO A 329 -21.79 19.89 -7.61
N VAL A 330 -21.83 18.55 -7.60
CA VAL A 330 -23.06 17.76 -7.77
C VAL A 330 -23.26 16.81 -6.60
N GLN A 331 -24.51 16.50 -6.28
CA GLN A 331 -24.85 15.44 -5.33
C GLN A 331 -24.82 14.10 -6.05
N ILE A 332 -23.95 13.21 -5.61
CA ILE A 332 -23.91 11.82 -6.04
C ILE A 332 -23.97 11.00 -4.76
N GLU A 333 -25.04 10.22 -4.60
CA GLU A 333 -25.16 9.25 -3.49
C GLU A 333 -25.02 9.90 -2.11
N GLY A 334 -25.70 11.04 -1.92
CA GLY A 334 -25.71 11.79 -0.66
C GLY A 334 -24.43 12.56 -0.33
N THR A 335 -23.44 12.54 -1.24
CA THR A 335 -22.18 13.29 -1.07
C THR A 335 -22.00 14.34 -2.17
N THR A 336 -21.47 15.51 -1.78
CA THR A 336 -21.09 16.55 -2.74
C THR A 336 -19.77 16.16 -3.41
N VAL A 337 -19.80 15.92 -4.71
CA VAL A 337 -18.62 15.63 -5.52
C VAL A 337 -18.35 16.81 -6.44
N SER A 338 -17.10 17.25 -6.53
CA SER A 338 -16.69 18.36 -7.40
C SER A 338 -15.40 18.12 -8.18
N ARG A 339 -14.79 16.94 -7.98
CA ARG A 339 -13.49 16.56 -8.53
C ARG A 339 -13.52 15.10 -8.95
N ALA A 340 -12.89 14.77 -10.08
CA ALA A 340 -12.64 13.39 -10.49
C ALA A 340 -11.31 13.29 -11.23
N SER A 341 -10.57 12.20 -11.01
CA SER A 341 -9.34 11.95 -11.76
C SER A 341 -9.68 11.68 -13.23
N LEU A 342 -8.93 12.30 -14.14
CA LEU A 342 -8.91 11.92 -15.55
C LEU A 342 -7.77 10.97 -15.87
N CYS A 343 -7.08 10.43 -14.84
CA CYS A 343 -5.99 9.47 -14.90
C CYS A 343 -4.74 9.97 -15.66
N ASN A 344 -4.82 10.15 -16.98
CA ASN A 344 -3.71 10.47 -17.87
C ASN A 344 -4.21 11.13 -19.18
N LEU A 345 -3.29 11.46 -20.10
CA LEU A 345 -3.63 12.14 -21.35
C LEU A 345 -4.38 11.21 -22.33
N THR A 346 -4.09 9.91 -22.31
CA THR A 346 -4.84 8.94 -23.13
C THR A 346 -6.31 8.88 -22.73
N GLU A 347 -6.61 8.93 -21.44
CA GLU A 347 -7.99 8.91 -20.97
C GLU A 347 -8.74 10.21 -21.30
N ILE A 348 -8.07 11.37 -21.26
CA ILE A 348 -8.60 12.64 -21.80
C ILE A 348 -8.99 12.49 -23.27
N GLU A 349 -8.10 11.90 -24.08
CA GLU A 349 -8.33 11.66 -25.51
C GLU A 349 -9.47 10.66 -25.73
N ARG A 350 -9.49 9.54 -24.98
CA ARG A 350 -10.50 8.47 -25.09
C ARG A 350 -11.91 8.97 -24.75
N LEU A 351 -12.02 9.73 -23.66
CA LEU A 351 -13.28 10.32 -23.23
C LEU A 351 -13.73 11.49 -24.12
N GLY A 352 -12.82 12.07 -24.91
CA GLY A 352 -13.10 13.24 -25.73
C GLY A 352 -13.31 14.51 -24.90
N VAL A 353 -12.56 14.68 -23.82
CA VAL A 353 -12.68 15.85 -22.93
C VAL A 353 -12.30 17.11 -23.71
N GLY A 354 -13.19 18.11 -23.69
CA GLY A 354 -12.95 19.42 -24.29
C GLY A 354 -12.50 20.46 -23.26
N LYS A 355 -12.10 21.64 -23.75
CA LYS A 355 -11.82 22.81 -22.88
C LYS A 355 -13.07 23.20 -22.07
N GLU A 356 -14.21 23.17 -22.74
CA GLU A 356 -15.53 23.31 -22.14
C GLU A 356 -16.33 22.06 -22.48
N CYS A 357 -16.90 21.38 -21.48
CA CYS A 357 -17.72 20.19 -21.72
C CYS A 357 -18.62 19.89 -20.52
N THR A 358 -19.61 19.04 -20.76
CA THR A 358 -20.40 18.39 -19.71
C THR A 358 -19.82 17.00 -19.45
N LEU A 359 -19.41 16.74 -18.21
CA LEU A 359 -18.92 15.44 -17.77
C LEU A 359 -20.08 14.62 -17.22
N SER A 360 -20.14 13.34 -17.57
CA SER A 360 -20.99 12.37 -16.88
C SER A 360 -20.13 11.63 -15.87
N VAL A 361 -20.45 11.82 -14.58
CA VAL A 361 -19.65 11.32 -13.46
C VAL A 361 -20.44 10.31 -12.63
N ILE A 362 -19.77 9.26 -12.20
CA ILE A 362 -20.27 8.28 -11.23
C ILE A 362 -19.36 8.26 -10.01
N LYS A 363 -19.81 7.60 -8.95
CA LYS A 363 -18.96 7.23 -7.82
C LYS A 363 -18.74 5.72 -7.88
N ALA A 364 -17.64 5.31 -8.51
CA ALA A 364 -17.30 3.90 -8.66
C ALA A 364 -17.23 3.23 -7.28
N ASN A 365 -17.92 2.10 -7.14
CA ASN A 365 -18.08 1.37 -5.88
C ASN A 365 -18.61 2.25 -4.73
N LYS A 366 -19.41 3.28 -5.03
CA LYS A 366 -19.92 4.28 -4.07
C LYS A 366 -18.84 5.12 -3.35
N ILE A 367 -17.57 5.05 -3.79
CA ILE A 367 -16.42 5.72 -3.14
C ILE A 367 -15.69 6.69 -4.09
N ILE A 368 -15.25 6.23 -5.26
CA ILE A 368 -14.28 6.99 -6.09
C ILE A 368 -14.99 7.71 -7.25
N PRO A 369 -15.01 9.05 -7.29
CA PRO A 369 -15.53 9.79 -8.44
C PRO A 369 -14.77 9.46 -9.72
N LYS A 370 -15.50 9.09 -10.77
CA LYS A 370 -14.96 8.78 -12.09
C LYS A 370 -15.78 9.44 -13.19
N CYS A 371 -15.11 10.06 -14.15
CA CYS A 371 -15.73 10.49 -15.39
C CYS A 371 -15.90 9.28 -16.31
N ILE A 372 -17.12 8.98 -16.74
CA ILE A 372 -17.43 7.85 -17.62
C ILE A 372 -17.73 8.28 -19.05
N ALA A 373 -18.17 9.52 -19.25
CA ALA A 373 -18.49 10.05 -20.56
C ALA A 373 -18.37 11.58 -20.58
N VAL A 374 -18.24 12.14 -21.77
CA VAL A 374 -18.23 13.58 -22.03
C VAL A 374 -19.30 13.90 -23.07
N LYS A 375 -20.01 15.02 -22.87
CA LYS A 375 -21.01 15.59 -23.78
C LYS A 375 -20.63 17.04 -24.09
N ASP A 376 -21.09 17.52 -25.24
CA ASP A 376 -20.98 18.93 -25.64
C ASP A 376 -19.55 19.51 -25.58
N ALA A 377 -18.55 18.69 -25.93
CA ALA A 377 -17.16 19.10 -25.86
C ALA A 377 -16.81 20.18 -26.90
N VAL A 378 -16.23 21.29 -26.44
CA VAL A 378 -15.78 22.41 -27.26
C VAL A 378 -14.31 22.69 -26.97
N GLY A 379 -13.52 22.82 -28.03
CA GLY A 379 -12.08 23.11 -27.96
C GLY A 379 -11.25 21.93 -27.42
N ALA A 380 -9.94 21.97 -27.67
CA ALA A 380 -9.02 20.98 -27.12
C ALA A 380 -8.58 21.35 -25.70
N VAL A 381 -8.37 20.35 -24.84
CA VAL A 381 -7.77 20.54 -23.52
C VAL A 381 -6.38 21.17 -23.67
N GLU A 382 -6.13 22.22 -22.89
CA GLU A 382 -4.82 22.86 -22.83
C GLU A 382 -3.89 22.06 -21.90
N ILE A 383 -2.94 21.33 -22.51
CA ILE A 383 -1.90 20.61 -21.77
C ILE A 383 -0.81 21.61 -21.36
N PRO A 384 -0.43 21.70 -20.07
CA PRO A 384 0.48 22.72 -19.60
C PRO A 384 1.89 22.43 -20.10
N LYS A 385 2.54 23.46 -20.63
CA LYS A 385 3.93 23.42 -21.12
C LYS A 385 4.95 23.58 -20.00
N GLU A 386 4.51 24.02 -18.84
CA GLU A 386 5.33 24.24 -17.65
C GLU A 386 4.76 23.48 -16.47
N CYS A 387 5.63 22.94 -15.63
CA CYS A 387 5.25 22.20 -14.43
C CYS A 387 4.55 23.15 -13.46
N PRO A 388 3.39 22.77 -12.90
CA PRO A 388 2.64 23.63 -11.98
C PRO A 388 3.37 23.90 -10.66
N VAL A 389 4.36 23.08 -10.32
CA VAL A 389 5.14 23.20 -9.08
C VAL A 389 6.43 24.00 -9.27
N CYS A 390 7.23 23.64 -10.27
CA CYS A 390 8.58 24.22 -10.44
C CYS A 390 8.76 25.05 -11.71
N HIS A 391 7.68 25.26 -12.48
CA HIS A 391 7.62 26.04 -13.73
C HIS A 391 8.62 25.64 -14.83
N HIS A 392 9.29 24.49 -14.70
CA HIS A 392 10.16 23.97 -15.74
C HIS A 392 9.34 23.31 -16.86
N PRO A 393 9.89 23.17 -18.07
CA PRO A 393 9.20 22.54 -19.18
C PRO A 393 8.62 21.17 -18.84
N THR A 394 7.46 20.86 -19.40
CA THR A 394 6.85 19.53 -19.35
C THR A 394 7.12 18.77 -20.65
N ARG A 395 7.00 17.44 -20.59
CA ARG A 395 7.11 16.56 -21.75
C ARG A 395 6.03 15.49 -21.70
N ILE A 396 5.40 15.24 -22.84
CA ILE A 396 4.53 14.07 -23.00
C ILE A 396 5.42 12.84 -23.17
N PHE A 397 5.20 11.86 -22.30
CA PHE A 397 5.78 10.54 -22.39
C PHE A 397 4.74 9.58 -22.97
N VAL A 398 5.19 8.65 -23.81
CA VAL A 398 4.33 7.61 -24.39
C VAL A 398 4.94 6.27 -24.00
N SER A 399 4.17 5.46 -23.28
CA SER A 399 4.57 4.11 -22.93
C SER A 399 4.90 3.30 -24.18
N LYS A 400 6.00 2.56 -24.14
CA LYS A 400 6.34 1.61 -25.21
C LYS A 400 5.49 0.34 -25.14
N ASN A 401 4.98 -0.01 -23.96
CA ASN A 401 4.27 -1.26 -23.72
C ASN A 401 2.77 -1.08 -23.97
N SER A 402 2.18 -0.04 -23.39
CA SER A 402 0.74 0.19 -23.42
C SER A 402 0.30 1.28 -24.40
N GLY A 403 1.23 2.11 -24.89
CA GLY A 403 0.91 3.30 -25.69
C GLY A 403 0.26 4.43 -24.89
N VAL A 404 0.14 4.30 -23.57
CA VAL A 404 -0.46 5.31 -22.69
C VAL A 404 0.39 6.58 -22.69
N LYS A 405 -0.28 7.73 -22.82
CA LYS A 405 0.32 9.06 -22.82
C LYS A 405 0.19 9.70 -21.45
N THR A 406 1.32 10.09 -20.86
CA THR A 406 1.39 10.77 -19.57
C THR A 406 2.18 12.08 -19.69
N LEU A 407 1.94 13.02 -18.78
CA LEU A 407 2.66 14.29 -18.75
C LEU A 407 3.71 14.27 -17.64
N HIS A 408 4.93 14.71 -17.94
CA HIS A 408 6.07 14.65 -17.01
C HIS A 408 6.72 16.02 -16.85
N CYS A 409 7.14 16.36 -15.63
CA CYS A 409 8.07 17.47 -15.42
C CYS A 409 9.49 17.07 -15.87
N THR A 410 10.19 17.93 -16.60
CA THR A 410 11.58 17.64 -17.05
C THR A 410 12.66 17.97 -16.03
N ASN A 411 12.30 18.64 -14.92
CA ASN A 411 13.25 19.06 -13.90
C ASN A 411 13.50 17.94 -12.87
N PRO A 412 14.73 17.40 -12.77
CA PRO A 412 15.07 16.42 -11.74
C PRO A 412 15.03 17.01 -10.32
N ASP A 413 15.20 18.33 -10.17
CA ASP A 413 15.16 19.04 -8.88
C ASP A 413 13.74 19.50 -8.49
N CYS A 414 12.70 19.10 -9.22
CA CYS A 414 11.34 19.51 -8.88
C CYS A 414 10.98 19.03 -7.47
N THR A 415 10.39 19.91 -6.66
CA THR A 415 9.99 19.62 -5.28
C THR A 415 9.05 18.42 -5.20
N ALA A 416 8.07 18.32 -6.11
CA ALA A 416 7.15 17.17 -6.17
C ALA A 416 7.87 15.86 -6.51
N LYS A 417 8.83 15.89 -7.44
CA LYS A 417 9.70 14.73 -7.76
C LYS A 417 10.54 14.28 -6.56
N ASN A 418 10.90 15.20 -5.70
CA ASN A 418 11.74 14.97 -4.53
C ASN A 418 10.97 14.89 -3.22
N VAL A 419 9.64 14.64 -3.24
CA VAL A 419 8.82 14.59 -2.01
C VAL A 419 9.30 13.55 -0.99
N LYS A 420 10.01 12.49 -1.44
CA LYS A 420 10.66 11.51 -0.56
C LYS A 420 11.68 12.16 0.40
N LYS A 421 12.37 13.24 -0.02
CA LYS A 421 13.27 14.03 0.85
C LYS A 421 12.50 14.70 1.98
N PHE A 422 11.35 15.29 1.67
CA PHE A 422 10.45 15.89 2.67
C PHE A 422 9.86 14.83 3.60
N SER A 423 9.55 13.65 3.06
CA SER A 423 9.08 12.51 3.84
C SER A 423 10.11 12.03 4.86
N ARG A 424 11.38 11.96 4.44
CA ARG A 424 12.50 11.70 5.35
C ARG A 424 12.67 12.82 6.38
N PHE A 425 12.53 14.08 5.95
CA PHE A 425 12.63 15.24 6.83
C PHE A 425 11.61 15.18 7.97
N VAL A 426 10.33 14.95 7.68
CA VAL A 426 9.26 14.90 8.69
C VAL A 426 9.18 13.57 9.46
N SER A 427 9.90 12.54 9.03
CA SER A 427 9.85 11.21 9.65
C SER A 427 10.28 11.20 11.12
N LYS A 428 9.90 10.14 11.85
CA LYS A 428 10.28 9.91 13.25
C LYS A 428 11.79 9.92 13.51
N SER A 429 12.61 9.52 12.54
CA SER A 429 14.08 9.56 12.65
C SER A 429 14.68 10.90 12.20
N GLY A 430 13.90 11.72 11.50
CA GLY A 430 14.21 13.11 11.18
C GLY A 430 13.61 14.04 12.23
N MET A 431 12.78 14.98 11.80
CA MET A 431 12.22 16.03 12.65
C MET A 431 11.01 15.60 13.47
N ASP A 432 10.50 14.37 13.33
CA ASP A 432 9.36 13.83 14.10
C ASP A 432 8.09 14.72 14.03
N ILE A 433 7.69 15.09 12.81
CA ILE A 433 6.53 15.93 12.55
C ILE A 433 5.35 15.07 12.09
N ASP A 434 4.47 14.74 13.04
CA ASP A 434 3.23 14.02 12.76
C ASP A 434 2.23 14.86 11.95
N GLY A 435 1.39 14.17 11.15
CA GLY A 435 0.32 14.80 10.36
C GLY A 435 0.71 15.22 8.94
N LEU A 436 2.00 15.13 8.58
CA LEU A 436 2.50 15.39 7.23
C LEU A 436 2.82 14.10 6.47
N SER A 437 1.76 13.40 6.03
CA SER A 437 1.93 12.26 5.12
C SER A 437 2.46 12.70 3.74
N VAL A 438 2.98 11.74 2.94
CA VAL A 438 3.44 11.99 1.56
C VAL A 438 2.36 12.71 0.73
N GLN A 439 1.10 12.30 0.87
CA GLN A 439 -0.02 12.90 0.14
C GLN A 439 -0.31 14.33 0.60
N THR A 440 -0.29 14.56 1.92
CA THR A 440 -0.47 15.91 2.48
C THR A 440 0.64 16.83 1.96
N MET A 441 1.89 16.37 1.96
CA MET A 441 3.00 17.13 1.39
C MET A 441 2.82 17.38 -0.11
N LEU A 442 2.45 16.38 -0.92
CA LEU A 442 2.19 16.59 -2.35
C LEU A 442 1.07 17.62 -2.58
N LYS A 443 -0.02 17.58 -1.80
CA LYS A 443 -1.08 18.60 -1.87
C LYS A 443 -0.51 19.99 -1.59
N PHE A 444 0.26 20.15 -0.50
CA PHE A 444 0.83 21.44 -0.11
C PHE A 444 1.90 21.95 -1.09
N ILE A 445 2.68 21.05 -1.69
CA ILE A 445 3.64 21.37 -2.75
C ILE A 445 2.90 21.86 -4.01
N ASN A 446 1.82 21.19 -4.41
CA ASN A 446 1.01 21.60 -5.57
C ASN A 446 0.28 22.93 -5.36
N GLU A 447 -0.14 23.22 -4.13
CA GLU A 447 -0.68 24.53 -3.75
C GLU A 447 0.40 25.62 -3.59
N GLY A 448 1.68 25.24 -3.67
CA GLY A 448 2.82 26.15 -3.56
C GLY A 448 3.19 26.54 -2.13
N PHE A 449 2.60 25.90 -1.12
CA PHE A 449 2.87 26.13 0.32
C PHE A 449 4.24 25.58 0.75
N ILE A 450 4.72 24.51 0.12
CA ILE A 450 6.02 23.90 0.43
C ILE A 450 6.87 23.84 -0.83
N LYS A 451 8.05 24.47 -0.79
CA LYS A 451 9.06 24.44 -1.84
C LYS A 451 10.39 23.89 -1.31
N GLN A 452 10.68 24.12 -0.03
CA GLN A 452 11.89 23.75 0.70
C GLN A 452 11.56 23.42 2.17
N PHE A 453 12.49 22.82 2.91
CA PHE A 453 12.26 22.40 4.29
C PHE A 453 11.81 23.52 5.25
N PRO A 454 12.38 24.74 5.20
CA PRO A 454 11.92 25.85 6.05
C PRO A 454 10.44 26.16 5.91
N ASP A 455 9.85 25.98 4.73
CA ASP A 455 8.45 26.30 4.47
C ASP A 455 7.49 25.43 5.30
N ILE A 456 7.93 24.24 5.75
CA ILE A 456 7.16 23.41 6.67
C ILE A 456 6.86 24.16 7.98
N TYR A 457 7.82 24.95 8.46
CA TYR A 457 7.67 25.77 9.67
C TYR A 457 6.79 27.01 9.45
N HIS A 458 6.51 27.37 8.19
CA HIS A 458 5.66 28.48 7.79
C HIS A 458 4.27 28.04 7.31
N LEU A 459 3.97 26.74 7.29
CA LEU A 459 2.61 26.23 7.05
C LEU A 459 1.51 26.92 7.88
N PRO A 460 1.74 27.38 9.12
CA PRO A 460 0.73 28.14 9.86
C PRO A 460 0.18 29.36 9.12
N GLU A 461 0.97 30.01 8.26
CA GLU A 461 0.55 31.13 7.41
C GLU A 461 -0.52 30.72 6.38
N HIS A 462 -0.66 29.42 6.12
CA HIS A 462 -1.60 28.86 5.17
C HIS A 462 -2.77 28.11 5.83
N PHE A 463 -2.87 28.08 7.16
CA PHE A 463 -3.89 27.28 7.87
C PHE A 463 -5.33 27.72 7.60
N ASP A 464 -5.58 29.00 7.32
CA ASP A 464 -6.90 29.46 6.89
C ASP A 464 -7.33 28.79 5.58
N LYS A 465 -6.40 28.66 4.62
CA LYS A 465 -6.66 27.97 3.36
C LYS A 465 -6.69 26.45 3.56
N ILE A 466 -5.74 25.89 4.30
CA ILE A 466 -5.64 24.44 4.54
C ILE A 466 -6.88 23.93 5.27
N SER A 467 -7.40 24.64 6.27
CA SER A 467 -8.59 24.22 7.03
C SER A 467 -9.86 24.13 6.18
N SER A 468 -9.91 24.86 5.05
CA SER A 468 -11.01 24.81 4.08
C SER A 468 -10.85 23.73 3.00
N MET A 469 -9.70 23.06 2.94
CA MET A 469 -9.44 22.00 1.96
C MET A 469 -10.13 20.68 2.35
N GLU A 470 -10.56 19.93 1.35
CA GLU A 470 -11.19 18.62 1.56
C GLU A 470 -10.24 17.66 2.31
N GLY A 471 -10.75 17.07 3.41
CA GLY A 471 -10.00 16.19 4.31
C GLY A 471 -9.22 16.92 5.41
N PHE A 472 -9.30 18.25 5.47
CA PHE A 472 -8.70 19.06 6.52
C PHE A 472 -9.79 19.82 7.29
N GLY A 473 -9.46 20.20 8.51
CA GLY A 473 -10.32 20.98 9.38
C GLY A 473 -9.51 21.56 10.53
N GLU A 474 -10.11 22.43 11.33
CA GLU A 474 -9.42 23.19 12.39
C GLU A 474 -8.57 22.30 13.31
N LYS A 475 -9.11 21.15 13.72
CA LYS A 475 -8.39 20.19 14.57
C LYS A 475 -7.15 19.60 13.88
N SER A 476 -7.23 19.36 12.57
CA SER A 476 -6.09 18.85 11.79
C SER A 476 -4.97 19.90 11.73
N CYS A 477 -5.32 21.17 11.47
CA CYS A 477 -4.36 22.28 11.49
C CYS A 477 -3.72 22.46 12.87
N MET A 478 -4.51 22.38 13.95
CA MET A 478 -4.00 22.50 15.32
C MET A 478 -3.01 21.38 15.69
N ASN A 479 -3.32 20.13 15.31
CA ASN A 479 -2.41 19.01 15.51
C ASN A 479 -1.10 19.20 14.74
N MET A 480 -1.19 19.65 13.49
CA MET A 480 -0.03 19.94 12.64
C MET A 480 0.82 21.06 13.23
N GLN A 481 0.20 22.15 13.71
CA GLN A 481 0.89 23.24 14.39
C GLN A 481 1.68 22.73 15.59
N THR A 482 1.04 21.91 16.43
CA THR A 482 1.66 21.36 17.63
C THR A 482 2.87 20.50 17.29
N ALA A 483 2.77 19.68 16.23
CA ALA A 483 3.87 18.85 15.76
C ALA A 483 5.04 19.70 15.20
N ILE A 484 4.75 20.72 14.41
CA ILE A 484 5.76 21.65 13.85
C ILE A 484 6.47 22.42 14.97
N GLU A 485 5.73 22.96 15.95
CA GLU A 485 6.34 23.72 17.04
C GLU A 485 7.18 22.81 17.96
N LYS A 486 6.73 21.58 18.21
CA LYS A 486 7.52 20.57 18.92
C LYS A 486 8.84 20.29 18.21
N SER A 487 8.84 20.16 16.88
CA SER A 487 10.05 19.82 16.12
C SER A 487 11.05 20.95 15.97
N ARG A 488 10.70 22.19 16.34
CA ARG A 488 11.64 23.33 16.35
C ARG A 488 12.78 23.08 17.32
N HIS A 489 12.52 22.41 18.44
CA HIS A 489 13.57 21.94 19.34
C HIS A 489 14.04 20.56 18.90
N VAL A 490 15.28 20.44 18.45
CA VAL A 490 15.76 19.23 17.77
C VAL A 490 17.13 18.76 18.23
N HIS A 491 17.26 17.46 18.43
CA HIS A 491 18.55 16.81 18.61
C HIS A 491 19.37 16.83 17.30
N PRO A 492 20.63 17.27 17.30
CA PRO A 492 21.38 17.53 16.06
C PRO A 492 21.59 16.32 15.14
N VAL A 493 21.64 15.10 15.70
CA VAL A 493 21.70 13.86 14.90
C VAL A 493 20.47 13.70 14.00
N ASN A 494 19.29 14.05 14.53
CA ASN A 494 18.03 13.94 13.81
C ASN A 494 17.99 14.95 12.66
N LEU A 495 18.44 16.18 12.91
CA LEU A 495 18.57 17.22 11.89
C LEU A 495 19.54 16.78 10.77
N ILE A 496 20.74 16.29 11.11
CA ILE A 496 21.71 15.80 10.12
C ILE A 496 21.12 14.67 9.27
N PHE A 497 20.38 13.74 9.89
CA PHE A 497 19.67 12.70 9.15
C PHE A 497 18.59 13.29 8.22
N ALA A 498 17.84 14.29 8.68
CA ALA A 498 16.75 14.94 7.95
C ALA A 498 17.23 15.74 6.72
N LEU A 499 18.45 16.27 6.73
CA LEU A 499 19.03 17.04 5.60
C LEU A 499 19.17 16.23 4.29
N CYS A 500 19.02 14.90 4.35
CA CYS A 500 19.11 14.02 3.19
C CYS A 500 20.46 14.15 2.43
N ILE A 501 21.55 14.38 3.16
CA ILE A 501 22.90 14.39 2.60
C ILE A 501 23.24 12.95 2.15
N PRO A 502 23.71 12.74 0.91
CA PRO A 502 24.03 11.39 0.43
C PRO A 502 25.05 10.71 1.35
N LEU A 503 24.92 9.39 1.55
CA LEU A 503 25.77 8.57 2.43
C LEU A 503 25.73 8.92 3.93
N ILE A 504 24.99 9.94 4.34
CA ILE A 504 24.87 10.36 5.74
C ILE A 504 23.55 9.86 6.33
N GLY A 505 23.67 8.83 7.16
CA GLY A 505 22.59 8.30 8.00
C GLY A 505 22.76 8.70 9.48
N THR A 506 21.90 8.15 10.33
CA THR A 506 21.94 8.36 11.79
C THR A 506 23.29 7.98 12.42
N ASP A 507 23.92 6.89 11.98
CA ASP A 507 25.24 6.46 12.47
C ASP A 507 26.33 7.50 12.18
N ALA A 508 26.36 8.04 10.95
CA ALA A 508 27.30 9.08 10.58
C ALA A 508 27.02 10.38 11.35
N GLY A 509 25.75 10.77 11.47
CA GLY A 509 25.34 11.92 12.27
C GLY A 509 25.76 11.82 13.74
N LYS A 510 25.60 10.64 14.37
CA LYS A 510 26.05 10.39 15.75
C LYS A 510 27.55 10.60 15.91
N LYS A 511 28.35 10.04 15.00
CA LYS A 511 29.82 10.18 15.03
C LYS A 511 30.26 11.62 14.90
N ILE A 512 29.66 12.34 13.95
CA ILE A 512 29.94 13.76 13.74
C ILE A 512 29.56 14.59 14.97
N VAL A 513 28.33 14.43 15.47
CA VAL A 513 27.85 15.19 16.65
C VAL A 513 28.66 14.88 17.89
N ASN A 514 29.00 13.61 18.14
CA ASN A 514 29.80 13.24 19.30
C ASN A 514 31.22 13.83 19.24
N ALA A 515 31.80 13.93 18.05
CA ALA A 515 33.17 14.40 17.86
C ALA A 515 33.30 15.94 17.86
N ILE A 516 32.36 16.65 17.23
CA ILE A 516 32.49 18.09 16.97
C ILE A 516 31.22 18.91 17.23
N GLY A 517 30.14 18.27 17.71
CA GLY A 517 28.85 18.92 17.87
C GLY A 517 28.22 19.37 16.54
N PHE A 518 27.07 20.03 16.63
CA PHE A 518 26.42 20.60 15.45
C PHE A 518 27.16 21.84 14.92
N ASP A 519 27.65 22.70 15.82
CA ASP A 519 28.36 23.93 15.43
C ASP A 519 29.63 23.60 14.64
N GLY A 520 30.40 22.58 15.07
CA GLY A 520 31.56 22.11 14.32
C GLY A 520 31.18 21.51 12.96
N PHE A 521 30.06 20.78 12.89
CA PHE A 521 29.55 20.28 11.62
C PHE A 521 29.20 21.42 10.64
N ALA A 522 28.47 22.43 11.11
CA ALA A 522 28.10 23.59 10.31
C ALA A 522 29.33 24.42 9.90
N ASP A 523 30.27 24.65 10.81
CA ASP A 523 31.49 25.42 10.54
C ASP A 523 32.38 24.73 9.50
N ARG A 524 32.60 23.42 9.62
CA ARG A 524 33.37 22.66 8.63
C ARG A 524 32.76 22.70 7.24
N MET A 525 31.43 22.58 7.12
CA MET A 525 30.74 22.74 5.84
C MET A 525 30.97 24.15 5.24
N ARG A 526 30.81 25.21 6.05
CA ARG A 526 31.01 26.60 5.62
C ARG A 526 32.44 26.90 5.19
N ASN A 527 33.42 26.31 5.87
CA ASN A 527 34.84 26.51 5.62
C ASN A 527 35.45 25.46 4.65
N ALA A 528 34.62 24.59 4.07
CA ALA A 528 35.05 23.49 3.20
C ALA A 528 36.15 22.60 3.81
N THR A 529 36.08 22.38 5.12
CA THR A 529 37.03 21.53 5.87
C THR A 529 36.52 20.09 5.89
N ASP A 530 37.39 19.12 5.59
CA ASP A 530 37.01 17.70 5.56
C ASP A 530 36.69 17.14 6.96
N PHE A 531 36.06 15.96 6.98
CA PHE A 531 35.61 15.24 8.17
C PHE A 531 36.37 13.92 8.39
N VAL A 532 37.52 13.75 7.72
CA VAL A 532 38.21 12.45 7.60
C VAL A 532 38.93 12.05 8.89
N ASP A 533 39.18 13.01 9.76
CA ASP A 533 39.68 12.84 11.13
C ASP A 533 38.64 12.23 12.10
N ILE A 534 37.35 12.21 11.74
CA ILE A 534 36.30 11.62 12.56
C ILE A 534 36.21 10.11 12.29
N ASP A 535 36.39 9.28 13.33
CA ASP A 535 36.34 7.82 13.17
C ASP A 535 35.00 7.36 12.55
N GLY A 536 35.10 6.55 11.49
CA GLY A 536 33.96 6.08 10.72
C GLY A 536 33.42 7.03 9.64
N ILE A 537 34.02 8.21 9.48
CA ILE A 537 33.78 9.15 8.37
C ILE A 537 34.98 9.13 7.43
N GLY A 538 34.87 8.34 6.35
CA GLY A 538 35.91 8.28 5.32
C GLY A 538 35.80 9.40 4.28
N GLN A 539 36.77 9.46 3.37
CA GLN A 539 36.85 10.42 2.25
C GLN A 539 35.53 10.55 1.47
N GLU A 540 34.86 9.43 1.17
CA GLU A 540 33.61 9.44 0.40
C GLU A 540 32.46 10.15 1.14
N LYS A 541 32.26 9.87 2.43
CA LYS A 541 31.25 10.54 3.26
C LYS A 541 31.57 12.00 3.47
N SER A 542 32.84 12.31 3.74
CA SER A 542 33.32 13.68 3.88
C SER A 542 33.09 14.50 2.61
N GLY A 543 33.51 13.96 1.46
CA GLY A 543 33.29 14.58 0.15
C GLY A 543 31.81 14.81 -0.11
N SER A 544 30.95 13.82 0.18
CA SER A 544 29.51 13.98 -0.01
C SER A 544 28.88 15.09 0.83
N ILE A 545 29.34 15.34 2.06
CA ILE A 545 28.88 16.45 2.90
C ILE A 545 29.28 17.79 2.26
N LEU A 546 30.55 17.91 1.87
CA LEU A 546 31.08 19.15 1.30
C LEU A 546 30.45 19.46 -0.07
N GLU A 547 30.32 18.47 -0.95
CA GLU A 547 29.66 18.62 -2.24
C GLU A 547 28.18 19.00 -2.08
N TRP A 548 27.49 18.39 -1.11
CA TRP A 548 26.10 18.74 -0.81
C TRP A 548 25.97 20.21 -0.40
N TYR A 549 26.84 20.70 0.48
CA TYR A 549 26.80 22.10 0.93
C TYR A 549 27.26 23.09 -0.16
N ALA A 550 28.23 22.70 -0.99
CA ALA A 550 28.72 23.51 -2.11
C ALA A 550 27.64 23.82 -3.15
N ASN A 551 26.55 23.02 -3.21
CA ASN A 551 25.39 23.36 -4.01
C ASN A 551 24.68 24.61 -3.43
N PRO A 552 24.56 25.73 -4.18
CA PRO A 552 23.97 26.97 -3.69
C PRO A 552 22.53 26.84 -3.18
N LYS A 553 21.74 25.92 -3.74
CA LYS A 553 20.37 25.67 -3.29
C LYS A 553 20.36 25.04 -1.90
N ASN A 554 21.24 24.08 -1.66
CA ASN A 554 21.32 23.36 -0.39
C ASN A 554 21.88 24.25 0.72
N SER A 555 22.95 25.00 0.46
CA SER A 555 23.49 25.95 1.45
C SER A 555 22.49 27.04 1.80
N ALA A 556 21.81 27.64 0.82
CA ALA A 556 20.77 28.64 1.08
C ALA A 556 19.60 28.05 1.91
N MET A 557 19.13 26.85 1.56
CA MET A 557 18.10 26.15 2.31
C MET A 557 18.56 25.81 3.74
N PHE A 558 19.81 25.39 3.91
CA PHE A 558 20.38 25.04 5.22
C PHE A 558 20.44 26.26 6.13
N GLU A 559 20.95 27.39 5.62
CA GLU A 559 21.06 28.64 6.37
C GLU A 559 19.69 29.25 6.70
N ALA A 560 18.68 29.02 5.86
CA ALA A 560 17.30 29.37 6.18
C ALA A 560 16.72 28.44 7.27
N LEU A 561 16.93 27.14 7.13
CA LEU A 561 16.37 26.13 8.03
C LEU A 561 16.88 26.27 9.46
N ILE A 562 18.20 26.45 9.66
CA ILE A 562 18.76 26.54 11.01
C ILE A 562 18.26 27.76 11.80
N LYS A 563 17.69 28.77 11.13
CA LYS A 563 17.09 29.94 11.81
C LYS A 563 15.71 29.62 12.39
N GLU A 564 15.06 28.57 11.89
CA GLU A 564 13.75 28.10 12.37
C GLU A 564 13.87 27.19 13.61
N LEU A 565 15.09 26.75 13.94
CA LEU A 565 15.35 25.66 14.86
C LEU A 565 16.15 26.11 16.09
N ASP A 566 15.76 25.55 17.24
CA ASP A 566 16.55 25.52 18.46
C ASP A 566 17.26 24.14 18.55
N ILE A 567 18.55 24.12 18.23
CA ILE A 567 19.32 22.87 18.11
C ILE A 567 19.95 22.56 19.46
N GLU A 568 19.66 21.37 19.99
CA GLU A 568 20.20 20.91 21.26
C GLU A 568 21.73 20.93 21.26
N LYS A 569 22.32 21.52 22.31
CA LYS A 569 23.76 21.43 22.56
C LYS A 569 24.07 20.09 23.21
N VAL A 570 24.89 19.30 22.54
CA VAL A 570 25.33 17.99 23.02
C VAL A 570 26.75 18.12 23.56
N ASP A 571 27.02 17.50 24.71
CA ASP A 571 28.36 17.41 25.25
C ASP A 571 29.26 16.62 24.29
N ILE A 572 30.32 17.26 23.82
CA ILE A 572 31.32 16.63 22.98
C ILE A 572 32.05 15.60 23.85
N LYS A 573 31.85 14.32 23.54
CA LYS A 573 32.49 13.25 24.30
C LYS A 573 33.92 13.11 23.82
N ASP A 574 34.86 13.40 24.72
CA ASP A 574 36.24 13.01 24.51
C ASP A 574 36.34 11.49 24.60
N MET A 575 36.24 10.82 23.44
CA MET A 575 36.32 9.36 23.35
C MET A 575 37.73 8.83 23.69
N SER A 576 38.69 9.70 23.99
CA SER A 576 40.05 9.31 24.35
C SER A 576 40.16 8.65 25.73
N GLU A 577 39.18 8.81 26.64
CA GLU A 577 39.24 8.31 28.03
C GLU A 577 38.35 7.08 28.35
N GLY A 578 37.62 6.54 27.38
CA GLY A 578 36.71 5.40 27.61
C GLY A 578 37.43 4.08 27.89
N SER A 579 36.91 3.25 28.81
CA SER A 579 37.54 1.98 29.23
C SER A 579 37.64 0.94 28.10
N LEU A 580 36.89 1.12 27.02
CA LEU A 580 36.82 0.22 25.86
C LEU A 580 37.53 0.79 24.62
N ASN A 581 38.27 1.89 24.76
CA ASN A 581 38.90 2.56 23.63
C ASN A 581 39.83 1.61 22.85
N GLY A 582 39.67 1.57 21.52
CA GLY A 582 40.44 0.71 20.63
C GLY A 582 40.05 -0.78 20.63
N LYS A 583 39.03 -1.19 21.41
CA LYS A 583 38.53 -2.57 21.44
C LYS A 583 37.36 -2.77 20.48
N THR A 584 37.38 -3.86 19.72
CA THR A 584 36.31 -4.27 18.81
C THR A 584 35.58 -5.51 19.32
N PHE A 585 34.27 -5.40 19.52
CA PHE A 585 33.39 -6.45 20.01
C PHE A 585 32.44 -6.94 18.91
N VAL A 586 32.06 -8.22 18.97
CA VAL A 586 30.90 -8.77 18.27
C VAL A 586 29.95 -9.31 19.32
N ILE A 587 28.68 -8.92 19.29
CA ILE A 587 27.68 -9.38 20.27
C ILE A 587 26.73 -10.35 19.56
N THR A 588 26.56 -11.56 20.10
CA THR A 588 25.66 -12.59 19.56
C THR A 588 25.04 -13.43 20.67
N GLY A 589 23.92 -14.11 20.38
CA GLY A 589 23.14 -14.79 21.39
C GLY A 589 22.22 -13.85 22.16
N ASP A 590 21.63 -14.38 23.23
CA ASP A 590 20.76 -13.64 24.14
C ASP A 590 21.59 -12.91 25.21
N VAL A 591 21.10 -11.76 25.67
CA VAL A 591 21.70 -10.92 26.70
C VAL A 591 20.75 -10.80 27.89
N HIS A 592 21.27 -10.72 29.11
CA HIS A 592 20.50 -10.70 30.35
C HIS A 592 20.80 -9.52 31.30
N ASP A 593 21.99 -8.91 31.25
CA ASP A 593 22.33 -7.74 32.07
C ASP A 593 21.96 -6.41 31.39
N PHE A 594 21.91 -6.41 30.07
CA PHE A 594 21.31 -5.38 29.23
C PHE A 594 19.92 -5.81 28.75
N ALA A 595 18.98 -4.86 28.63
CA ALA A 595 17.61 -5.15 28.21
C ALA A 595 17.51 -5.69 26.78
N ASN A 596 18.47 -5.36 25.92
CA ASN A 596 18.62 -5.94 24.58
C ASN A 596 20.03 -5.66 24.00
N ARG A 597 20.35 -6.36 22.90
CA ARG A 597 21.63 -6.18 22.18
C ARG A 597 21.90 -4.76 21.69
N SER A 598 20.85 -3.97 21.42
CA SER A 598 21.01 -2.57 20.98
C SER A 598 21.46 -1.67 22.13
N GLU A 599 20.94 -1.90 23.35
CA GLU A 599 21.41 -1.22 24.56
C GLU A 599 22.85 -1.60 24.88
N PHE A 600 23.19 -2.89 24.83
CA PHE A 600 24.56 -3.33 25.04
C PHE A 600 25.51 -2.72 24.00
N LYS A 601 25.11 -2.70 22.73
CA LYS A 601 25.87 -2.01 21.68
C LYS A 601 26.08 -0.53 22.00
N ALA A 602 25.03 0.16 22.45
CA ALA A 602 25.11 1.57 22.81
C ALA A 602 26.06 1.81 24.00
N TYR A 603 26.06 0.91 24.99
CA TYR A 603 27.00 0.96 26.11
C TYR A 603 28.45 0.83 25.63
N VAL A 604 28.76 -0.20 24.83
CA VAL A 604 30.11 -0.43 24.29
C VAL A 604 30.58 0.78 23.49
N GLU A 605 29.73 1.32 22.62
CA GLU A 605 30.02 2.52 21.83
C GLU A 605 30.19 3.77 22.71
N SER A 606 29.46 3.87 23.83
CA SER A 606 29.58 4.98 24.78
C SER A 606 30.91 4.99 25.56
N GLN A 607 31.56 3.84 25.71
CA GLN A 607 32.85 3.67 26.40
C GLN A 607 34.05 3.65 25.42
N GLY A 608 33.84 4.04 24.16
CA GLY A 608 34.91 4.11 23.15
C GLY A 608 35.17 2.80 22.38
N GLY A 609 34.39 1.75 22.65
CA GLY A 609 34.50 0.46 21.95
C GLY A 609 33.74 0.43 20.63
N LYS A 610 34.13 -0.48 19.74
CA LYS A 610 33.50 -0.66 18.42
C LYS A 610 32.73 -1.96 18.36
N VAL A 611 31.47 -1.94 17.94
CA VAL A 611 30.67 -3.17 17.74
C VAL A 611 30.50 -3.49 16.25
N THR A 612 30.89 -4.69 15.82
CA THR A 612 30.75 -5.17 14.43
C THR A 612 29.77 -6.34 14.32
N GLY A 613 29.15 -6.50 13.15
CA GLY A 613 28.17 -7.58 12.90
C GLY A 613 28.78 -8.96 12.64
N SER A 614 30.07 -9.01 12.27
CA SER A 614 30.80 -10.22 11.89
C SER A 614 32.13 -10.33 12.61
N VAL A 615 32.53 -11.56 12.94
CA VAL A 615 33.85 -11.86 13.53
C VAL A 615 34.92 -11.78 12.45
N SER A 616 35.97 -11.00 12.71
CA SER A 616 37.11 -10.81 11.80
C SER A 616 38.42 -10.82 12.58
N LYS A 617 39.58 -10.85 11.90
CA LYS A 617 40.90 -10.72 12.57
C LYS A 617 41.09 -9.43 13.37
N LYS A 618 40.23 -8.42 13.16
CA LYS A 618 40.25 -7.15 13.90
C LYS A 618 39.33 -7.15 15.12
N THR A 619 38.61 -8.24 15.37
CA THR A 619 37.72 -8.37 16.53
C THR A 619 38.55 -8.80 17.73
N ASP A 620 38.47 -8.05 18.83
CA ASP A 620 39.13 -8.38 20.09
C ASP A 620 38.34 -9.42 20.88
N TYR A 621 37.00 -9.32 20.91
CA TYR A 621 36.15 -10.22 21.70
C TYR A 621 34.84 -10.55 20.97
N LEU A 622 34.40 -11.82 21.07
CA LEU A 622 33.03 -12.23 20.79
C LEU A 622 32.29 -12.37 22.13
N VAL A 623 31.24 -11.58 22.35
CA VAL A 623 30.38 -11.70 23.52
C VAL A 623 29.20 -12.62 23.19
N ASN A 624 29.10 -13.73 23.91
CA ASN A 624 28.02 -14.69 23.83
C ASN A 624 27.91 -15.48 25.15
N ASN A 625 26.73 -15.45 25.78
CA ASN A 625 26.46 -16.18 27.02
C ASN A 625 26.51 -17.71 26.82
N ASP A 626 26.27 -18.20 25.60
CA ASP A 626 26.59 -19.57 25.19
C ASP A 626 27.99 -19.61 24.54
N THR A 627 29.03 -19.69 25.36
CA THR A 627 30.44 -19.67 24.90
C THR A 627 30.80 -20.90 24.05
N GLU A 628 30.13 -22.03 24.27
CA GLU A 628 30.32 -23.27 23.52
C GLU A 628 29.38 -23.44 22.31
N SER A 629 28.56 -22.43 22.02
CA SER A 629 27.60 -22.44 20.91
C SER A 629 28.22 -22.90 19.59
N THR A 630 27.47 -23.69 18.82
CA THR A 630 27.86 -24.12 17.47
C THR A 630 27.55 -23.09 16.38
N SER A 631 27.20 -21.86 16.77
CA SER A 631 26.89 -20.77 15.85
C SER A 631 28.04 -20.48 14.88
N SER A 632 27.71 -19.96 13.70
CA SER A 632 28.72 -19.59 12.69
C SER A 632 29.74 -18.58 13.23
N LYS A 633 29.33 -17.67 14.13
CA LYS A 633 30.20 -16.68 14.77
C LYS A 633 31.13 -17.28 15.82
N ASN A 634 30.65 -18.20 16.67
CA ASN A 634 31.50 -18.90 17.65
C ASN A 634 32.53 -19.79 16.94
N LYS A 635 32.11 -20.52 15.90
CA LYS A 635 33.04 -21.29 15.05
C LYS A 635 34.12 -20.38 14.46
N LYS A 636 33.72 -19.22 13.93
CA LYS A 636 34.67 -18.27 13.33
C LYS A 636 35.61 -17.62 14.34
N ALA A 637 35.13 -17.34 15.55
CA ALA A 637 35.97 -16.85 16.63
C ALA A 637 37.02 -17.89 17.05
N LYS A 638 36.60 -19.16 17.22
CA LYS A 638 37.51 -20.28 17.50
C LYS A 638 38.56 -20.47 16.40
N GLU A 639 38.16 -20.42 15.12
CA GLU A 639 39.08 -20.51 13.97
C GLU A 639 40.12 -19.37 13.94
N LEU A 640 39.74 -18.16 14.34
CA LEU A 640 40.59 -16.98 14.30
C LEU A 640 41.34 -16.72 15.62
N GLY A 641 41.14 -17.57 16.64
CA GLY A 641 41.76 -17.42 17.96
C GLY A 641 41.22 -16.22 18.75
N ILE A 642 39.99 -15.79 18.49
CA ILE A 642 39.36 -14.64 19.15
C ILE A 642 38.65 -15.12 20.41
N PRO A 643 38.92 -14.54 21.60
CA PRO A 643 38.26 -14.89 22.85
C PRO A 643 36.73 -14.78 22.77
N ILE A 644 36.05 -15.80 23.27
CA ILE A 644 34.58 -15.81 23.45
C ILE A 644 34.31 -15.61 24.94
N ILE A 645 33.64 -14.53 25.30
CA ILE A 645 33.35 -14.15 26.70
C ILE A 645 31.83 -14.07 26.92
N SER A 646 31.38 -14.33 28.15
CA SER A 646 30.00 -14.08 28.56
C SER A 646 29.78 -12.59 28.85
N GLU A 647 28.52 -12.18 29.00
CA GLU A 647 28.14 -10.84 29.43
C GLU A 647 28.64 -10.52 30.84
N ASP A 648 28.53 -11.48 31.77
CA ASP A 648 29.10 -11.38 33.12
C ASP A 648 30.61 -11.11 33.06
N THR A 649 31.33 -11.88 32.26
CA THR A 649 32.77 -11.72 32.07
C THR A 649 33.12 -10.37 31.44
N PHE A 650 32.30 -9.87 30.52
CA PHE A 650 32.49 -8.54 29.95
C PHE A 650 32.37 -7.46 31.03
N ILE A 651 31.35 -7.55 31.90
CA ILE A 651 31.14 -6.58 32.98
C ILE A 651 32.27 -6.64 34.01
N GLU A 652 32.74 -7.85 34.36
CA GLU A 652 33.90 -8.02 35.25
C GLU A 652 35.18 -7.39 34.67
N MET A 653 35.39 -7.52 33.36
CA MET A 653 36.60 -7.02 32.69
C MET A 653 36.59 -5.51 32.45
N PHE A 654 35.43 -4.92 32.18
CA PHE A 654 35.33 -3.56 31.64
C PHE A 654 34.41 -2.60 32.41
N GLY A 655 33.65 -3.11 33.38
CA GLY A 655 32.68 -2.34 34.16
C GLY A 655 31.36 -2.10 33.42
N ARG A 656 30.39 -1.53 34.15
CA ARG A 656 29.10 -1.03 33.65
C ARG A 656 28.98 0.47 33.84
#